data_AF-A0A369BDS0-F1
#
_entry.id   AF-A0A369BDS0-F1
#
_cell.length_a   1.000
_cell.length_b   1.000
_cell.length_c   1.000
_cell.angle_alpha   90.00
_cell.angle_beta   90.00
_cell.angle_gamma   90.00
#
_symmetry.space_group_name_H-M   'P 1'
#
loop_
_entity.id
_entity.type
_entity.pdbx_description
1 polymer ?
#
loop_
_entity_poly.entity_id
_entity_poly.type
_entity_poly.pdbx_seq_one_letter_code
_entity_poly.pdbx_strand_id
1 'polypeptide(L)'
;MNKKRARANRFKVMTKFASTGLVAISVLLPASLAGAETSKATESVSVESGTDSTSGSTSSYDLLPIETRLKIAAGEIPMPGSSAPDSSLAKFTKEQAVAKVKELLPELKDAVVQNVTLGITNVYPPPTNQMVWNIEWTYPAGSSGYSFSSQVDALTGDLINIYLSSAQEASNENYYPPKLTQDQALETAKSFIVKAAPTISLQDLKQEVISSWNPTEASLFGPIQYNFNFGVLKNGIPSPEYVSIMLNGNGNLISFTKSFERLNYPAKAAAISQTVAEQTFGSGLDVELRYVEIHKEDKASEYILAWSPSENGTYPIDATTGKRISYQGEDVTATPPVYSEVPATKKQFAPRTSKSELTADEAGKLVEHTFMIPKGRTLSSYPSLNSDYADPARKVWRLTWGDQQGKPYVPGFPFQSSAEVDALTGQILEFRMEEFADQGQEASVPPAGAVKLSQGAAKQKAIELVNALAPNASRNYKLVEQKDVNPDKTGYGFNFTRFVQDIPVNSGGISLSFDLYGNLEYYSFGRTPGLDKVTGPSIAKVAKEDALKTYRDLYVMKLQYISTGGHITDNKYIEQKTWLAYSPEAKDRDKPYQVLDAVSGQWVTVYDNIRYGNGNSTGSMPADLKGHWAELDLMTLVQYGVITPDESGNVKPNQDITVGEWLGMMAQAVTPYYKDYAGYYGMAEQKEIAGVSVDSLYYDAVSYAAERNWIDRDDVLKVDSKLTREQLAVSLASMVKYNKMAAFLTGDESLNQFGDKSSIVSKGEVALAMKLGLLQGQNGKFNPQGAVTKADAATVMMQLVKLQGKMDQGITQ
;
A
#
# COMPACT_ATOMS: atom_id res chain seq x y z
N MET A 1 -63.07 -11.48 -33.27
CA MET A 1 -62.22 -11.47 -34.49
C MET A 1 -60.95 -12.24 -34.15
N ASN A 2 -60.82 -13.53 -34.50
CA ASN A 2 -60.18 -14.06 -35.72
C ASN A 2 -58.80 -13.40 -35.98
N LYS A 3 -57.64 -14.07 -36.09
CA LYS A 3 -57.25 -15.47 -36.40
C LYS A 3 -55.76 -15.61 -35.98
N LYS A 4 -55.30 -16.68 -35.29
CA LYS A 4 -54.74 -17.97 -35.82
C LYS A 4 -53.46 -17.77 -36.67
N ARG A 5 -52.37 -18.55 -36.60
CA ARG A 5 -52.00 -19.90 -36.08
C ARG A 5 -50.45 -20.02 -36.20
N ALA A 6 -49.70 -20.65 -35.28
CA ALA A 6 -49.37 -22.10 -35.16
C ALA A 6 -48.62 -22.66 -36.40
N ARG A 7 -47.51 -23.44 -36.40
CA ARG A 7 -47.01 -24.61 -35.63
C ARG A 7 -45.52 -24.83 -36.06
N ALA A 8 -44.56 -25.23 -35.23
CA ALA A 8 -44.22 -26.57 -34.70
C ALA A 8 -43.89 -27.68 -35.74
N ASN A 9 -42.63 -28.16 -35.77
CA ASN A 9 -42.18 -29.58 -35.68
C ASN A 9 -40.68 -29.72 -36.04
N ARG A 10 -39.82 -30.23 -35.12
CA ARG A 10 -39.29 -31.62 -34.99
C ARG A 10 -38.43 -32.11 -36.16
N PHE A 11 -37.16 -32.49 -35.90
CA PHE A 11 -36.67 -33.88 -35.86
C PHE A 11 -35.17 -33.99 -35.49
N LYS A 12 -34.84 -35.04 -34.71
CA LYS A 12 -33.49 -35.54 -34.37
C LYS A 12 -32.82 -36.24 -35.57
N VAL A 13 -31.48 -36.38 -35.57
CA VAL A 13 -30.72 -37.68 -35.51
C VAL A 13 -29.20 -37.46 -35.67
N MET A 14 -28.44 -38.31 -34.97
CA MET A 14 -26.98 -38.50 -34.87
C MET A 14 -26.23 -38.75 -36.21
N THR A 15 -24.90 -38.55 -36.29
CA THR A 15 -23.83 -39.58 -36.12
C THR A 15 -22.43 -39.04 -36.54
N LYS A 16 -21.37 -39.70 -36.04
CA LYS A 16 -19.93 -39.42 -35.91
C LYS A 16 -19.02 -39.34 -37.18
N PHE A 17 -17.81 -38.80 -36.92
CA PHE A 17 -16.42 -39.23 -37.26
C PHE A 17 -15.62 -38.64 -38.45
N ALA A 18 -14.41 -38.20 -38.07
CA ALA A 18 -13.09 -38.42 -38.69
C ALA A 18 -12.39 -37.30 -39.51
N SER A 19 -11.09 -37.23 -39.20
CA SER A 19 -9.97 -36.33 -39.55
C SER A 19 -9.28 -36.63 -40.89
N THR A 20 -8.63 -35.62 -41.51
CA THR A 20 -7.33 -35.73 -42.24
C THR A 20 -6.81 -34.39 -42.80
N GLY A 21 -5.49 -34.16 -42.70
CA GLY A 21 -4.65 -33.91 -43.89
C GLY A 21 -4.08 -32.50 -44.18
N LEU A 22 -2.77 -32.33 -43.93
CA LEU A 22 -1.85 -31.29 -44.45
C LEU A 22 -1.66 -31.34 -45.98
N VAL A 23 -1.34 -30.19 -46.61
CA VAL A 23 -0.53 -30.12 -47.85
C VAL A 23 0.41 -28.90 -47.80
N ALA A 24 1.69 -29.13 -48.10
CA ALA A 24 2.74 -28.14 -48.33
C ALA A 24 3.01 -28.00 -49.84
N ILE A 25 3.42 -26.80 -50.31
CA ILE A 25 3.98 -26.60 -51.65
C ILE A 25 5.18 -25.64 -51.56
N SER A 26 6.31 -26.11 -52.08
CA SER A 26 7.59 -25.43 -52.24
C SER A 26 7.80 -24.99 -53.70
N VAL A 27 8.39 -23.82 -53.96
CA VAL A 27 8.93 -23.41 -55.28
C VAL A 27 10.17 -22.52 -55.00
N LEU A 28 11.40 -23.02 -55.16
CA LEU A 28 12.27 -23.06 -56.37
C LEU A 28 12.70 -21.68 -56.91
N LEU A 29 13.98 -21.35 -56.64
CA LEU A 29 14.79 -20.31 -57.32
C LEU A 29 15.34 -20.84 -58.66
N PRO A 30 15.63 -19.94 -59.61
CA PRO A 30 16.76 -20.11 -60.53
C PRO A 30 17.77 -18.95 -60.50
N ALA A 31 18.94 -19.23 -61.08
CA ALA A 31 20.20 -18.55 -60.91
C ALA A 31 20.61 -17.58 -62.05
N SER A 32 21.58 -16.73 -61.72
CA SER A 32 22.84 -16.46 -62.47
C SER A 32 23.08 -15.10 -63.17
N LEU A 33 24.35 -14.67 -63.00
CA LEU A 33 25.27 -13.91 -63.87
C LEU A 33 25.43 -12.37 -63.75
N ALA A 34 26.55 -12.03 -63.10
CA ALA A 34 27.69 -11.21 -63.56
C ALA A 34 27.57 -9.68 -63.76
N GLY A 35 28.52 -8.96 -63.14
CA GLY A 35 28.88 -7.58 -63.49
C GLY A 35 29.69 -6.91 -62.39
N ALA A 36 30.82 -6.30 -62.75
CA ALA A 36 31.91 -5.91 -61.86
C ALA A 36 31.82 -4.47 -61.30
N GLU A 37 32.57 -4.27 -60.20
CA GLU A 37 33.35 -3.09 -59.79
C GLU A 37 32.74 -1.71 -59.48
N THR A 38 33.17 -1.22 -58.31
CA THR A 38 33.39 0.18 -57.86
C THR A 38 32.17 1.04 -57.48
N SER A 39 32.06 1.37 -56.19
CA SER A 39 32.33 2.70 -55.64
C SER A 39 31.65 2.91 -54.27
N LYS A 40 32.23 3.82 -53.49
CA LYS A 40 31.90 4.17 -52.11
C LYS A 40 30.54 4.90 -51.98
N ALA A 41 29.98 4.70 -50.79
CA ALA A 41 29.22 5.65 -49.97
C ALA A 41 27.68 5.69 -50.08
N THR A 42 27.10 5.96 -48.91
CA THR A 42 25.75 6.41 -48.57
C THR A 42 24.62 5.36 -48.59
N GLU A 43 24.36 4.76 -47.43
CA GLU A 43 23.06 4.15 -47.12
C GLU A 43 22.08 5.24 -46.68
N SER A 44 21.09 5.48 -47.53
CA SER A 44 19.83 6.13 -47.21
C SER A 44 18.86 5.10 -46.61
N VAL A 45 18.31 5.43 -45.45
CA VAL A 45 17.24 4.71 -44.76
C VAL A 45 15.96 4.74 -45.59
N SER A 46 15.40 3.57 -45.88
CA SER A 46 14.00 3.39 -46.30
C SER A 46 13.26 2.64 -45.20
N VAL A 47 12.30 3.34 -44.59
CA VAL A 47 11.38 2.87 -43.56
C VAL A 47 10.29 2.04 -44.22
N GLU A 48 10.10 0.80 -43.78
CA GLU A 48 8.85 0.06 -43.98
C GLU A 48 8.24 -0.29 -42.63
N SER A 49 7.01 0.18 -42.47
CA SER A 49 6.12 0.06 -41.33
C SER A 49 5.56 -1.36 -41.18
N GLY A 50 5.75 -1.97 -40.02
CA GLY A 50 5.01 -3.15 -39.57
C GLY A 50 4.44 -2.87 -38.18
N THR A 51 3.14 -2.65 -38.11
CA THR A 51 2.37 -2.48 -36.87
C THR A 51 2.19 -3.85 -36.20
N ASP A 52 2.74 -4.02 -34.99
CA ASP A 52 2.34 -5.09 -34.09
C ASP A 52 2.01 -4.50 -32.71
N SER A 53 0.77 -4.74 -32.28
CA SER A 53 0.21 -4.25 -31.02
C SER A 53 0.66 -5.15 -29.88
N THR A 54 1.76 -4.79 -29.23
CA THR A 54 2.13 -5.27 -27.90
C THR A 54 1.99 -4.11 -26.92
N SER A 55 1.25 -4.32 -25.84
CA SER A 55 1.20 -3.40 -24.69
C SER A 55 2.53 -3.47 -23.94
N GLY A 56 3.57 -2.89 -24.52
CA GLY A 56 4.84 -2.66 -23.86
C GLY A 56 4.71 -1.49 -22.90
N SER A 57 5.23 -1.63 -21.68
CA SER A 57 5.46 -0.48 -20.81
C SER A 57 6.32 0.53 -21.57
N THR A 58 5.80 1.74 -21.78
CA THR A 58 6.58 2.84 -22.34
C THR A 58 7.80 3.08 -21.46
N SER A 59 8.99 2.79 -21.98
CA SER A 59 10.25 3.11 -21.32
C SER A 59 10.35 4.63 -21.17
N SER A 60 10.98 5.11 -20.11
CA SER A 60 11.29 6.54 -19.90
C SER A 60 12.04 7.16 -21.09
N TYR A 61 12.70 6.33 -21.92
CA TYR A 61 13.30 6.71 -23.18
C TYR A 61 12.28 7.26 -24.20
N ASP A 62 11.08 6.69 -24.28
CA ASP A 62 10.06 7.06 -25.27
C ASP A 62 9.39 8.41 -24.98
N LEU A 63 9.57 8.93 -23.77
CA LEU A 63 9.07 10.22 -23.30
C LEU A 63 9.98 11.40 -23.71
N LEU A 64 11.19 11.13 -24.19
CA LEU A 64 12.12 12.16 -24.63
C LEU A 64 11.76 12.70 -26.03
N PRO A 65 11.91 14.02 -26.30
CA PRO A 65 11.78 14.57 -27.63
C PRO A 65 12.61 13.76 -28.64
N ILE A 66 12.09 13.57 -29.86
CA ILE A 66 12.75 12.74 -30.89
C ILE A 66 14.19 13.20 -31.13
N GLU A 67 14.45 14.51 -31.14
CA GLU A 67 15.80 15.05 -31.28
C GLU A 67 16.74 14.66 -30.13
N THR A 68 16.24 14.63 -28.90
CA THR A 68 17.00 14.20 -27.72
C THR A 68 17.27 12.69 -27.77
N ARG A 69 16.28 11.89 -28.17
CA ARG A 69 16.46 10.45 -28.40
C ARG A 69 17.50 10.16 -29.48
N LEU A 70 17.46 10.92 -30.58
CA LEU A 70 18.42 10.80 -31.69
C LEU A 70 19.85 11.17 -31.24
N LYS A 71 20.02 12.22 -30.44
CA LYS A 71 21.34 12.59 -29.88
C LYS A 71 21.86 11.60 -28.84
N ILE A 72 20.96 11.01 -28.03
CA ILE A 72 21.32 9.91 -27.12
C ILE A 72 21.70 8.64 -27.90
N ALA A 73 20.93 8.29 -28.93
CA ALA A 73 21.20 7.14 -29.80
C ALA A 73 22.51 7.32 -30.60
N ALA A 74 22.85 8.55 -30.95
CA ALA A 74 24.12 8.91 -31.59
C ALA A 74 25.30 9.03 -30.60
N GLY A 75 25.05 8.91 -29.29
CA GLY A 75 26.08 9.05 -28.24
C GLY A 75 26.61 10.47 -28.07
N GLU A 76 25.92 11.47 -28.62
CA GLU A 76 26.33 12.88 -28.61
C GLU A 76 26.09 13.55 -27.25
N ILE A 77 25.06 13.09 -26.51
CA ILE A 77 24.76 13.56 -25.15
C ILE A 77 24.36 12.38 -24.24
N PRO A 78 24.80 12.37 -22.97
CA PRO A 78 24.35 11.40 -21.98
C PRO A 78 22.88 11.63 -21.58
N MET A 79 22.22 10.60 -21.05
CA MET A 79 20.89 10.72 -20.49
C MET A 79 20.91 11.64 -19.25
N PRO A 80 20.03 12.66 -19.13
CA PRO A 80 20.01 13.56 -17.99
C PRO A 80 19.83 12.80 -16.67
N GLY A 81 20.70 13.06 -15.68
CA GLY A 81 20.63 12.45 -14.35
C GLY A 81 21.12 10.99 -14.24
N SER A 82 21.46 10.31 -15.33
CA SER A 82 22.04 8.98 -15.29
C SER A 82 23.58 9.09 -15.27
N SER A 83 24.23 8.65 -14.21
CA SER A 83 25.55 8.04 -14.40
C SER A 83 25.28 6.69 -15.07
N ALA A 84 25.35 6.65 -16.40
CA ALA A 84 25.22 5.39 -17.13
C ALA A 84 26.19 4.37 -16.48
N PRO A 85 25.75 3.13 -16.20
CA PRO A 85 26.59 2.19 -15.50
C PRO A 85 27.84 1.92 -16.32
N ASP A 86 28.99 2.10 -15.69
CA ASP A 86 30.27 1.78 -16.32
C ASP A 86 30.44 0.26 -16.33
N SER A 87 30.08 -0.36 -17.46
CA SER A 87 30.20 -1.81 -17.66
C SER A 87 31.62 -2.34 -17.44
N SER A 88 32.66 -1.50 -17.54
CA SER A 88 34.05 -1.92 -17.29
C SER A 88 34.32 -2.23 -15.82
N LEU A 89 33.50 -1.71 -14.90
CA LEU A 89 33.61 -1.99 -13.48
C LEU A 89 32.99 -3.33 -13.09
N ALA A 90 32.14 -3.92 -13.93
CA ALA A 90 31.44 -5.17 -13.63
C ALA A 90 32.44 -6.31 -13.37
N LYS A 91 32.37 -6.90 -12.18
CA LYS A 91 33.17 -8.07 -11.79
C LYS A 91 32.44 -9.39 -12.01
N PHE A 92 31.11 -9.33 -12.07
CA PHE A 92 30.24 -10.40 -12.51
C PHE A 92 29.72 -10.09 -13.91
N THR A 93 29.94 -10.99 -14.86
CA THR A 93 29.37 -10.85 -16.22
C THR A 93 27.87 -11.11 -16.22
N LYS A 94 27.18 -10.68 -17.28
CA LYS A 94 25.76 -10.97 -17.46
C LYS A 94 25.47 -12.49 -17.45
N GLU A 95 26.35 -13.30 -18.05
CA GLU A 95 26.21 -14.77 -18.07
C GLU A 95 26.39 -15.37 -16.68
N GLN A 96 27.34 -14.84 -15.89
CA GLN A 96 27.55 -15.27 -14.52
C GLN A 96 26.36 -14.89 -13.62
N ALA A 97 25.76 -13.72 -13.82
CA ALA A 97 24.57 -13.29 -13.11
C ALA A 97 23.36 -14.22 -13.43
N VAL A 98 23.14 -14.53 -14.71
CA VAL A 98 22.12 -15.50 -15.14
C VAL A 98 22.37 -16.88 -14.53
N ALA A 99 23.61 -17.36 -14.60
CA ALA A 99 23.99 -18.66 -14.04
C ALA A 99 23.77 -18.72 -12.52
N LYS A 100 24.10 -17.65 -11.80
CA LYS A 100 23.91 -17.52 -10.35
C LYS A 100 22.44 -17.68 -9.97
N VAL A 101 21.52 -17.03 -10.68
CA VAL A 101 20.07 -17.16 -10.41
C VAL A 101 19.60 -18.60 -10.63
N LYS A 102 20.03 -19.25 -11.74
CA LYS A 102 19.69 -20.65 -12.02
C LYS A 102 20.29 -21.63 -10.99
N GLU A 103 21.47 -21.33 -10.45
CA GLU A 103 22.11 -22.12 -9.40
C GLU A 103 21.36 -22.00 -8.06
N LEU A 104 20.94 -20.78 -7.70
CA LEU A 104 20.18 -20.52 -6.49
C LEU A 104 18.79 -21.17 -6.51
N LEU A 105 18.19 -21.27 -7.70
CA LEU A 105 16.81 -21.70 -7.90
C LEU A 105 16.74 -22.75 -9.03
N PRO A 106 17.12 -24.02 -8.74
CA PRO A 106 17.15 -25.10 -9.73
C PRO A 106 15.80 -25.39 -10.39
N GLU A 107 14.69 -25.06 -9.73
CA GLU A 107 13.34 -25.13 -10.29
C GLU A 107 13.14 -24.23 -11.52
N LEU A 108 13.96 -23.19 -11.68
CA LEU A 108 13.96 -22.28 -12.82
C LEU A 108 14.86 -22.76 -13.97
N LYS A 109 15.29 -24.03 -13.98
CA LYS A 109 16.14 -24.58 -15.06
C LYS A 109 15.56 -24.35 -16.46
N ASP A 110 14.23 -24.45 -16.58
CA ASP A 110 13.46 -24.31 -17.83
C ASP A 110 13.08 -22.83 -18.13
N ALA A 111 13.43 -21.90 -17.24
CA ALA A 111 13.27 -20.47 -17.49
C ALA A 111 14.20 -19.99 -18.62
N VAL A 112 13.64 -19.18 -19.52
CA VAL A 112 14.31 -18.59 -20.66
C VAL A 112 14.54 -17.10 -20.39
N VAL A 113 15.79 -16.67 -20.52
CA VAL A 113 16.14 -15.24 -20.43
C VAL A 113 15.66 -14.52 -21.69
N GLN A 114 14.86 -13.48 -21.51
CA GLN A 114 14.40 -12.61 -22.60
C GLN A 114 15.38 -11.46 -22.83
N ASN A 115 15.81 -10.83 -21.75
CA ASN A 115 16.67 -9.65 -21.80
C ASN A 115 17.56 -9.56 -20.55
N VAL A 116 18.74 -8.97 -20.72
CA VAL A 116 19.64 -8.63 -19.61
C VAL A 116 20.19 -7.23 -19.83
N THR A 117 19.90 -6.32 -18.92
CA THR A 117 20.36 -4.92 -18.96
C THR A 117 21.19 -4.59 -17.73
N LEU A 118 22.19 -3.73 -17.90
CA LEU A 118 22.95 -3.15 -16.79
C LEU A 118 22.36 -1.79 -16.45
N GLY A 119 22.18 -1.50 -15.16
CA GLY A 119 21.65 -0.21 -14.67
C GLY A 119 20.19 -0.27 -14.29
N ILE A 120 19.79 0.56 -13.32
CA ILE A 120 18.39 0.72 -12.89
C ILE A 120 17.88 2.03 -13.49
N THR A 121 17.09 1.91 -14.56
CA THR A 121 16.61 3.04 -15.38
C THR A 121 15.13 3.35 -15.18
N ASN A 122 14.42 2.51 -14.42
CA ASN A 122 13.00 2.62 -14.14
C ASN A 122 12.69 3.34 -12.80
N VAL A 123 13.72 3.85 -12.11
CA VAL A 123 13.59 4.61 -10.86
C VAL A 123 14.20 5.99 -11.08
N TYR A 124 13.46 7.03 -10.69
CA TYR A 124 13.93 8.41 -10.72
C TYR A 124 13.76 9.07 -9.35
N PRO A 125 14.79 9.74 -8.81
CA PRO A 125 16.15 9.87 -9.35
C PRO A 125 16.85 8.50 -9.42
N PRO A 126 17.82 8.31 -10.34
CA PRO A 126 18.51 7.04 -10.44
C PRO A 126 19.23 6.70 -9.12
N PRO A 127 19.15 5.46 -8.65
CA PRO A 127 19.77 5.08 -7.39
C PRO A 127 21.29 5.12 -7.43
N THR A 128 21.91 5.17 -6.25
CA THR A 128 23.38 5.25 -6.11
C THR A 128 24.09 4.01 -6.65
N ASN A 129 23.42 2.86 -6.63
CA ASN A 129 23.93 1.63 -7.21
C ASN A 129 23.35 1.37 -8.62
N GLN A 130 24.11 1.79 -9.64
CA GLN A 130 23.81 1.48 -11.04
C GLN A 130 24.46 0.17 -11.53
N MET A 131 25.34 -0.44 -10.74
CA MET A 131 26.03 -1.69 -11.14
C MET A 131 25.17 -2.90 -10.81
N VAL A 132 24.00 -2.99 -11.47
CA VAL A 132 22.98 -4.03 -11.26
C VAL A 132 22.57 -4.64 -12.60
N TRP A 133 22.66 -5.96 -12.72
CA TRP A 133 22.09 -6.71 -13.82
C TRP A 133 20.59 -6.93 -13.58
N ASN A 134 19.76 -6.30 -14.41
CA ASN A 134 18.33 -6.57 -14.49
C ASN A 134 18.11 -7.68 -15.53
N ILE A 135 17.56 -8.80 -15.09
CA ILE A 135 17.33 -9.99 -15.93
C ILE A 135 15.84 -10.22 -16.03
N GLU A 136 15.34 -10.25 -17.26
CA GLU A 136 13.95 -10.58 -17.57
C GLU A 136 13.86 -12.05 -18.00
N TRP A 137 12.93 -12.77 -17.40
CA TRP A 137 12.74 -14.20 -17.57
C TRP A 137 11.33 -14.49 -18.05
N THR A 138 11.18 -15.54 -18.83
CA THR A 138 9.89 -16.19 -19.11
C THR A 138 10.01 -17.67 -18.77
N TYR A 139 9.05 -18.17 -18.01
CA TYR A 139 8.94 -19.59 -17.70
C TYR A 139 7.78 -20.22 -18.48
N PRO A 140 8.04 -21.27 -19.27
CA PRO A 140 6.98 -21.96 -20.02
C PRO A 140 6.12 -22.84 -19.10
N ALA A 141 4.80 -22.70 -19.15
CA ALA A 141 3.84 -23.45 -18.34
C ALA A 141 2.60 -23.86 -19.18
N GLY A 142 2.70 -24.98 -19.90
CA GLY A 142 1.62 -25.49 -20.75
C GLY A 142 1.37 -24.61 -21.99
N SER A 143 0.11 -24.25 -22.25
CA SER A 143 -0.26 -23.29 -23.32
C SER A 143 -0.05 -21.82 -22.94
N SER A 144 0.44 -21.56 -21.72
CA SER A 144 0.74 -20.25 -21.16
C SER A 144 2.20 -20.18 -20.71
N GLY A 145 2.68 -18.98 -20.41
CA GLY A 145 3.94 -18.76 -19.69
C GLY A 145 3.77 -17.58 -18.76
N TYR A 146 4.63 -17.47 -17.76
CA TYR A 146 4.67 -16.29 -16.89
C TYR A 146 6.06 -15.66 -16.96
N SER A 147 6.08 -14.32 -16.88
CA SER A 147 7.31 -13.54 -16.91
C SER A 147 7.61 -12.99 -15.53
N PHE A 148 8.90 -12.91 -15.20
CA PHE A 148 9.38 -12.34 -13.95
C PHE A 148 10.74 -11.69 -14.17
N SER A 149 11.19 -10.87 -13.22
CA SER A 149 12.50 -10.22 -13.26
C SER A 149 13.32 -10.55 -12.03
N SER A 150 14.64 -10.59 -12.19
CA SER A 150 15.59 -10.65 -11.08
C SER A 150 16.67 -9.58 -11.21
N GLN A 151 17.24 -9.16 -10.09
CA GLN A 151 18.34 -8.20 -10.02
C GLN A 151 19.55 -8.83 -9.34
N VAL A 152 20.73 -8.70 -9.95
CA VAL A 152 22.00 -9.20 -9.39
C VAL A 152 23.03 -8.07 -9.38
N ASP A 153 23.74 -7.90 -8.27
CA ASP A 153 24.82 -6.91 -8.14
C ASP A 153 25.98 -7.29 -9.07
N ALA A 154 26.35 -6.40 -10.00
CA ALA A 154 27.37 -6.66 -11.00
C ALA A 154 28.81 -6.60 -10.43
N LEU A 155 29.02 -6.14 -9.20
CA LEU A 155 30.33 -6.16 -8.53
C LEU A 155 30.50 -7.35 -7.59
N THR A 156 29.45 -7.79 -6.91
CA THR A 156 29.54 -8.83 -5.88
C THR A 156 28.94 -10.17 -6.31
N GLY A 157 28.03 -10.16 -7.29
CA GLY A 157 27.24 -11.34 -7.67
C GLY A 157 26.10 -11.67 -6.70
N ASP A 158 25.80 -10.76 -5.76
CA ASP A 158 24.69 -10.92 -4.84
C ASP A 158 23.37 -10.81 -5.59
N LEU A 159 22.45 -11.72 -5.31
CA LEU A 159 21.04 -11.49 -5.63
C LEU A 159 20.57 -10.28 -4.84
N ILE A 160 19.95 -9.31 -5.53
CA ILE A 160 19.36 -8.11 -4.95
C ILE A 160 17.86 -8.30 -4.79
N ASN A 161 17.18 -8.75 -5.85
CA ASN A 161 15.74 -8.86 -5.89
C ASN A 161 15.28 -10.01 -6.80
N ILE A 162 14.26 -10.75 -6.38
CA ILE A 162 13.49 -11.67 -7.23
C ILE A 162 12.10 -11.88 -6.65
N TYR A 163 11.09 -11.99 -7.53
CA TYR A 163 9.70 -12.26 -7.16
C TYR A 163 9.11 -13.32 -8.11
N LEU A 164 8.53 -14.38 -7.56
CA LEU A 164 8.14 -15.60 -8.28
C LEU A 164 6.65 -15.98 -8.06
N SER A 165 5.75 -15.02 -7.85
CA SER A 165 4.35 -15.35 -7.46
C SER A 165 3.64 -16.31 -8.42
N SER A 166 3.68 -16.04 -9.73
CA SER A 166 2.95 -16.81 -10.73
C SER A 166 3.53 -18.22 -10.95
N ALA A 167 4.82 -18.40 -10.66
CA ALA A 167 5.51 -19.69 -10.71
C ALA A 167 4.98 -20.68 -9.69
N GLN A 168 4.66 -20.15 -8.51
CA GLN A 168 4.25 -20.92 -7.36
C GLN A 168 2.75 -21.18 -7.31
N GLU A 169 1.94 -20.28 -7.86
CA GLU A 169 0.49 -20.50 -8.06
C GLU A 169 0.21 -21.71 -8.95
N ALA A 170 1.09 -22.01 -9.91
CA ALA A 170 1.00 -23.22 -10.73
C ALA A 170 1.28 -24.51 -9.94
N SER A 171 2.01 -24.44 -8.82
CA SER A 171 2.31 -25.56 -7.91
C SER A 171 1.39 -25.52 -6.69
N ASN A 172 0.10 -25.85 -6.90
CA ASN A 172 -1.01 -25.74 -5.96
C ASN A 172 -0.94 -26.63 -4.67
N GLU A 173 0.22 -26.88 -4.07
CA GLU A 173 0.36 -27.83 -2.94
C GLU A 173 0.97 -27.21 -1.66
N ASN A 174 0.64 -25.96 -1.34
CA ASN A 174 1.19 -25.25 -0.18
C ASN A 174 0.13 -24.88 0.89
N TYR A 175 -1.01 -25.57 0.92
CA TYR A 175 -2.09 -25.33 1.88
C TYR A 175 -1.79 -25.91 3.26
N TYR A 176 -2.60 -25.56 4.24
CA TYR A 176 -2.50 -26.13 5.58
C TYR A 176 -2.78 -27.65 5.60
N PRO A 177 -2.06 -28.44 6.43
CA PRO A 177 -0.94 -28.03 7.26
C PRO A 177 0.33 -27.83 6.43
N PRO A 178 1.14 -26.79 6.71
CA PRO A 178 2.39 -26.59 6.00
C PRO A 178 3.36 -27.74 6.28
N LYS A 179 4.23 -28.01 5.30
CA LYS A 179 5.27 -29.05 5.43
C LYS A 179 6.39 -28.63 6.38
N LEU A 180 6.74 -27.35 6.37
CA LEU A 180 7.71 -26.77 7.30
C LEU A 180 6.99 -26.08 8.44
N THR A 181 7.56 -26.12 9.64
CA THR A 181 7.22 -25.17 10.72
C THR A 181 7.84 -23.80 10.42
N GLN A 182 7.38 -22.75 11.12
CA GLN A 182 7.96 -21.41 11.00
C GLN A 182 9.47 -21.40 11.33
N ASP A 183 9.90 -22.13 12.35
CA ASP A 183 11.32 -22.25 12.72
C ASP A 183 12.14 -22.94 11.63
N GLN A 184 11.61 -24.01 11.03
CA GLN A 184 12.27 -24.70 9.91
C GLN A 184 12.34 -23.80 8.66
N ALA A 185 11.29 -23.02 8.40
CA ALA A 185 11.28 -22.03 7.33
C ALA A 185 12.29 -20.90 7.60
N LEU A 186 12.46 -20.45 8.85
CA LEU A 186 13.46 -19.45 9.23
C LEU A 186 14.88 -19.93 8.96
N GLU A 187 15.20 -21.18 9.30
CA GLU A 187 16.52 -21.77 9.02
C GLU A 187 16.75 -21.98 7.52
N THR A 188 15.69 -22.32 6.78
CA THR A 188 15.71 -22.36 5.31
C THR A 188 16.01 -20.98 4.72
N ALA A 189 15.35 -19.94 5.25
CA ALA A 189 15.52 -18.56 4.83
C ALA A 189 16.96 -18.06 5.06
N LYS A 190 17.51 -18.25 6.27
CA LYS A 190 18.91 -17.90 6.58
C LYS A 190 19.90 -18.62 5.66
N SER A 191 19.66 -19.90 5.39
CA SER A 191 20.50 -20.70 4.49
C SER A 191 20.47 -20.19 3.05
N PHE A 192 19.30 -19.72 2.58
CA PHE A 192 19.17 -19.08 1.28
C PHE A 192 19.92 -17.75 1.23
N ILE A 193 19.75 -16.89 2.25
CA ILE A 193 20.41 -15.56 2.32
C ILE A 193 21.93 -15.68 2.17
N VAL A 194 22.58 -16.62 2.87
CA VAL A 194 24.04 -16.84 2.77
C VAL A 194 24.50 -17.16 1.35
N LYS A 195 23.70 -17.92 0.59
CA LYS A 195 24.02 -18.31 -0.79
C LYS A 195 23.72 -17.17 -1.76
N ALA A 196 22.61 -16.47 -1.54
CA ALA A 196 22.09 -15.43 -2.39
C ALA A 196 22.89 -14.13 -2.29
N ALA A 197 23.27 -13.74 -1.07
CA ALA A 197 23.98 -12.49 -0.78
C ALA A 197 25.18 -12.74 0.15
N PRO A 198 26.26 -13.40 -0.33
CA PRO A 198 27.42 -13.76 0.48
C PRO A 198 28.16 -12.57 1.10
N THR A 199 27.90 -11.34 0.65
CA THR A 199 28.45 -10.13 1.28
C THR A 199 27.82 -9.79 2.64
N ILE A 200 26.70 -10.43 2.98
CA ILE A 200 26.00 -10.24 4.26
C ILE A 200 26.29 -11.44 5.16
N SER A 201 26.90 -11.20 6.31
CA SER A 201 27.11 -12.24 7.32
C SER A 201 25.84 -12.46 8.13
N LEU A 202 25.53 -13.72 8.48
CA LEU A 202 24.39 -14.04 9.35
C LEU A 202 24.49 -13.39 10.73
N GLN A 203 25.71 -13.16 11.24
CA GLN A 203 25.91 -12.49 12.53
C GLN A 203 25.49 -11.02 12.50
N ASP A 204 25.47 -10.43 11.30
CA ASP A 204 25.08 -9.05 11.05
C ASP A 204 23.59 -8.94 10.69
N LEU A 205 22.83 -10.03 10.72
CA LEU A 205 21.38 -10.01 10.54
C LEU A 205 20.68 -10.03 11.89
N LYS A 206 19.76 -9.09 12.09
CA LYS A 206 18.81 -9.09 13.20
C LYS A 206 17.42 -9.28 12.66
N GLN A 207 16.77 -10.38 13.02
CA GLN A 207 15.38 -10.60 12.65
C GLN A 207 14.51 -9.50 13.27
N GLU A 208 13.72 -8.85 12.44
CA GLU A 208 12.76 -7.83 12.84
C GLU A 208 11.37 -8.42 12.79
N VAL A 209 10.61 -8.21 13.86
CA VAL A 209 9.17 -8.45 13.87
C VAL A 209 8.54 -7.14 13.41
N ILE A 210 8.09 -7.09 12.16
CA ILE A 210 7.41 -5.91 11.63
C ILE A 210 5.94 -6.02 12.04
N SER A 211 5.58 -5.36 13.14
CA SER A 211 4.22 -5.35 13.70
C SER A 211 3.16 -4.79 12.74
N SER A 212 3.54 -3.88 11.84
CA SER A 212 2.65 -3.32 10.80
C SER A 212 2.47 -4.22 9.57
N TRP A 213 3.07 -5.41 9.58
CA TRP A 213 2.95 -6.46 8.54
C TRP A 213 2.72 -7.82 9.21
N ASN A 214 2.03 -7.82 10.35
CA ASN A 214 1.86 -9.01 11.18
C ASN A 214 1.02 -10.10 10.47
N PRO A 215 1.27 -11.39 10.74
CA PRO A 215 0.53 -12.53 10.15
C PRO A 215 -0.95 -12.61 10.53
N THR A 216 -1.48 -11.70 11.34
CA THR A 216 -2.93 -11.48 11.47
C THR A 216 -3.57 -10.98 10.18
N GLU A 217 -2.77 -10.61 9.17
CA GLU A 217 -3.19 -10.36 7.79
C GLU A 217 -3.08 -11.60 6.87
N ALA A 218 -2.46 -12.69 7.35
CA ALA A 218 -2.38 -13.92 6.57
C ALA A 218 -3.76 -14.59 6.57
N SER A 219 -4.35 -14.74 5.39
CA SER A 219 -5.57 -15.52 5.23
C SER A 219 -5.36 -16.95 5.69
N LEU A 220 -6.25 -17.47 6.53
CA LEU A 220 -6.23 -18.88 6.96
C LEU A 220 -6.52 -19.82 5.77
N PHE A 221 -7.31 -19.36 4.80
CA PHE A 221 -7.51 -20.02 3.53
C PHE A 221 -6.57 -19.48 2.46
N GLY A 222 -5.92 -20.37 1.71
CA GLY A 222 -4.90 -20.01 0.72
C GLY A 222 -3.54 -20.64 0.98
N PRO A 223 -2.57 -20.38 0.10
CA PRO A 223 -1.21 -20.89 0.25
C PRO A 223 -0.56 -20.31 1.50
N ILE A 224 0.06 -21.17 2.32
CA ILE A 224 0.83 -20.75 3.49
C ILE A 224 2.12 -20.06 3.01
N GLN A 225 2.43 -18.92 3.63
CA GLN A 225 3.63 -18.15 3.37
C GLN A 225 4.33 -17.79 4.69
N TYR A 226 5.65 -17.81 4.66
CA TYR A 226 6.53 -17.39 5.75
C TYR A 226 7.28 -16.16 5.29
N ASN A 227 7.03 -15.02 5.92
CA ASN A 227 7.73 -13.76 5.66
C ASN A 227 8.72 -13.49 6.80
N PHE A 228 9.99 -13.31 6.45
CA PHE A 228 11.05 -12.96 7.39
C PHE A 228 11.73 -11.68 6.94
N ASN A 229 11.83 -10.73 7.87
CA ASN A 229 12.51 -9.45 7.67
C ASN A 229 13.71 -9.37 8.61
N PHE A 230 14.82 -8.84 8.12
CA PHE A 230 16.06 -8.69 8.85
C PHE A 230 16.63 -7.30 8.64
N GLY A 231 16.93 -6.59 9.72
CA GLY A 231 17.80 -5.43 9.70
C GLY A 231 19.25 -5.86 9.60
N VAL A 232 20.07 -5.12 8.84
CA VAL A 232 21.49 -5.40 8.64
C VAL A 232 22.33 -4.51 9.58
N LEU A 233 23.29 -5.11 10.26
CA LEU A 233 24.31 -4.41 11.04
C LEU A 233 25.50 -4.06 10.15
N LYS A 234 26.06 -2.86 10.34
CA LYS A 234 27.38 -2.51 9.83
C LYS A 234 28.28 -2.20 11.01
N ASN A 235 29.41 -2.89 11.11
CA ASN A 235 30.34 -2.77 12.24
C ASN A 235 29.64 -2.98 13.60
N GLY A 236 28.66 -3.91 13.66
CA GLY A 236 27.85 -4.18 14.86
C GLY A 236 26.75 -3.15 15.18
N ILE A 237 26.59 -2.10 14.36
CA ILE A 237 25.62 -1.02 14.56
C ILE A 237 24.44 -1.17 13.57
N PRO A 238 23.17 -1.04 14.00
CA PRO A 238 22.03 -1.07 13.10
C PRO A 238 22.16 -0.08 11.94
N SER A 239 21.80 -0.51 10.74
CA SER A 239 21.86 0.31 9.54
C SER A 239 20.48 0.35 8.86
N PRO A 240 20.25 1.29 7.92
CA PRO A 240 18.99 1.32 7.16
C PRO A 240 18.92 0.21 6.09
N GLU A 241 19.95 -0.64 5.97
CA GLU A 241 19.91 -1.81 5.10
C GLU A 241 19.06 -2.93 5.71
N TYR A 242 18.33 -3.64 4.85
CA TYR A 242 17.46 -4.75 5.21
C TYR A 242 17.59 -5.93 4.24
N VAL A 243 17.11 -7.09 4.69
CA VAL A 243 16.85 -8.28 3.88
C VAL A 243 15.44 -8.77 4.20
N SER A 244 14.63 -8.96 3.16
CA SER A 244 13.30 -9.55 3.25
C SER A 244 13.26 -10.81 2.40
N ILE A 245 12.67 -11.87 2.93
CA ILE A 245 12.54 -13.16 2.25
C ILE A 245 11.19 -13.79 2.57
N MET A 246 10.53 -14.25 1.51
CA MET A 246 9.25 -14.93 1.60
C MET A 246 9.36 -16.34 1.04
N LEU A 247 8.97 -17.33 1.84
CA LEU A 247 8.93 -18.74 1.48
C LEU A 247 7.49 -19.24 1.50
N ASN A 248 7.16 -20.24 0.68
CA ASN A 248 5.88 -20.95 0.81
C ASN A 248 5.91 -21.96 1.98
N GLY A 249 4.78 -22.60 2.26
CA GLY A 249 4.63 -23.65 3.28
C GLY A 249 5.54 -24.88 3.10
N ASN A 250 6.14 -25.06 1.91
CA ASN A 250 7.10 -26.11 1.56
C ASN A 250 8.57 -25.67 1.66
N GLY A 251 8.83 -24.38 1.88
CA GLY A 251 10.18 -23.80 1.94
C GLY A 251 10.74 -23.29 0.61
N ASN A 252 9.95 -23.30 -0.47
CA ASN A 252 10.39 -22.77 -1.76
C ASN A 252 10.30 -21.23 -1.76
N LEU A 253 11.24 -20.57 -2.44
CA LEU A 253 11.31 -19.11 -2.51
C LEU A 253 10.13 -18.52 -3.29
N ILE A 254 9.40 -17.59 -2.68
CA ILE A 254 8.43 -16.73 -3.37
C ILE A 254 9.08 -15.40 -3.71
N SER A 255 9.77 -14.79 -2.75
CA SER A 255 10.47 -13.53 -2.97
C SER A 255 11.72 -13.41 -2.11
N PHE A 256 12.70 -12.68 -2.63
CA PHE A 256 13.86 -12.23 -1.88
C PHE A 256 14.18 -10.82 -2.32
N THR A 257 14.41 -9.93 -1.36
CA THR A 257 14.85 -8.56 -1.61
C THR A 257 15.86 -8.16 -0.53
N LYS A 258 16.95 -7.52 -0.93
CA LYS A 258 17.85 -6.80 -0.03
C LYS A 258 17.97 -5.35 -0.46
N SER A 259 18.42 -4.48 0.45
CA SER A 259 18.81 -3.13 0.09
C SER A 259 19.82 -3.14 -1.05
N PHE A 260 19.51 -2.36 -2.08
CA PHE A 260 20.28 -2.29 -3.33
C PHE A 260 21.21 -1.08 -3.36
N GLU A 261 20.95 -0.06 -2.53
CA GLU A 261 21.79 1.13 -2.40
C GLU A 261 23.18 0.80 -1.86
N ARG A 262 24.19 1.52 -2.36
CA ARG A 262 25.57 1.42 -1.85
C ARG A 262 25.86 2.59 -0.94
N LEU A 263 25.36 2.47 0.28
CA LEU A 263 25.48 3.51 1.28
C LEU A 263 26.93 3.70 1.72
N ASN A 264 27.37 4.95 1.77
CA ASN A 264 28.67 5.33 2.30
C ASN A 264 28.55 5.61 3.79
N TYR A 265 29.08 4.69 4.60
CA TYR A 265 29.06 4.81 6.05
C TYR A 265 30.19 5.72 6.55
N PRO A 266 29.92 6.62 7.52
CA PRO A 266 30.95 7.47 8.08
C PRO A 266 32.03 6.62 8.79
N ALA A 267 33.30 6.87 8.48
CA ALA A 267 34.43 6.15 9.05
C ALA A 267 34.72 6.50 10.52
N LYS A 268 34.16 7.61 11.03
CA LYS A 268 34.40 8.11 12.39
C LYS A 268 33.49 7.39 13.38
N ALA A 269 34.07 6.89 14.48
CA ALA A 269 33.33 6.41 15.62
C ALA A 269 32.54 7.54 16.31
N ALA A 270 31.56 7.17 17.14
CA ALA A 270 30.83 8.11 17.98
C ALA A 270 31.80 8.91 18.86
N ALA A 271 31.71 10.23 18.80
CA ALA A 271 32.48 11.16 19.63
C ALA A 271 31.76 11.49 20.94
N ILE A 272 30.43 11.38 20.97
CA ILE A 272 29.62 11.52 22.19
C ILE A 272 29.19 10.16 22.73
N SER A 273 29.08 10.06 24.05
CA SER A 273 28.60 8.85 24.72
C SER A 273 27.07 8.75 24.71
N GLN A 274 26.55 7.54 24.93
CA GLN A 274 25.13 7.27 25.14
C GLN A 274 24.51 8.22 26.19
N THR A 275 25.20 8.41 27.33
CA THR A 275 24.73 9.29 28.40
C THR A 275 24.63 10.75 27.97
N VAL A 276 25.58 11.25 27.16
CA VAL A 276 25.52 12.62 26.63
C VAL A 276 24.34 12.75 25.66
N ALA A 277 24.10 11.75 24.82
CA ALA A 277 22.95 11.74 23.92
C ALA A 277 21.61 11.72 24.70
N GLU A 278 21.50 10.91 25.74
CA GLU A 278 20.32 10.84 26.62
C GLU A 278 20.07 12.17 27.35
N GLN A 279 21.12 12.83 27.85
CA GLN A 279 21.01 14.16 28.47
C GLN A 279 20.58 15.23 27.45
N THR A 280 21.13 15.17 26.23
CA THR A 280 20.80 16.11 25.14
C THR A 280 19.36 15.91 24.67
N PHE A 281 18.91 14.67 24.55
CA PHE A 281 17.52 14.34 24.24
C PHE A 281 16.59 14.80 25.36
N GLY A 282 16.88 14.43 26.62
CA GLY A 282 16.04 14.77 27.76
C GLY A 282 15.89 16.28 27.96
N SER A 283 16.97 17.05 27.82
CA SER A 283 16.95 18.51 27.95
C SER A 283 16.32 19.23 26.75
N GLY A 284 16.41 18.66 25.55
CA GLY A 284 15.87 19.24 24.33
C GLY A 284 14.49 18.74 23.92
N LEU A 285 13.94 17.72 24.58
CA LEU A 285 12.56 17.27 24.37
C LEU A 285 11.61 18.25 25.07
N ASP A 286 10.61 18.73 24.33
CA ASP A 286 9.50 19.49 24.85
C ASP A 286 8.17 18.88 24.37
N VAL A 287 7.09 19.23 25.06
CA VAL A 287 5.72 18.90 24.65
C VAL A 287 4.87 20.16 24.58
N GLU A 288 3.95 20.16 23.63
CA GLU A 288 2.97 21.23 23.47
C GLU A 288 1.57 20.67 23.41
N LEU A 289 0.61 21.50 23.82
CA LEU A 289 -0.78 21.15 23.81
C LEU A 289 -1.32 21.31 22.38
N ARG A 290 -1.94 20.25 21.84
CA ARG A 290 -2.50 20.24 20.49
C ARG A 290 -3.89 19.62 20.49
N TYR A 291 -4.72 20.06 19.55
CA TYR A 291 -5.84 19.24 19.11
C TYR A 291 -5.31 18.17 18.16
N VAL A 292 -5.52 16.90 18.52
CA VAL A 292 -5.07 15.74 17.76
C VAL A 292 -6.28 15.04 17.17
N GLU A 293 -6.26 14.88 15.86
CA GLU A 293 -7.23 14.05 15.14
C GLU A 293 -7.05 12.57 15.48
N ILE A 294 -8.12 11.91 15.89
CA ILE A 294 -8.20 10.48 16.17
C ILE A 294 -9.00 9.84 15.05
N HIS A 295 -8.33 8.97 14.30
CA HIS A 295 -8.89 8.22 13.19
C HIS A 295 -9.47 6.91 13.73
N LYS A 296 -10.78 6.70 13.51
CA LYS A 296 -11.50 5.47 13.87
C LYS A 296 -12.11 4.87 12.62
N GLU A 297 -12.03 3.55 12.48
CA GLU A 297 -12.46 2.80 11.29
C GLU A 297 -13.92 3.09 10.87
N ASP A 298 -14.83 3.20 11.85
CA ASP A 298 -16.29 3.30 11.60
C ASP A 298 -16.89 4.68 11.93
N LYS A 299 -16.08 5.69 12.26
CA LYS A 299 -16.58 7.00 12.73
C LYS A 299 -15.83 8.15 12.09
N ALA A 300 -16.57 9.25 11.87
CA ALA A 300 -15.94 10.53 11.53
C ALA A 300 -14.84 10.87 12.54
N SER A 301 -13.73 11.42 12.05
CA SER A 301 -12.60 11.84 12.89
C SER A 301 -13.06 12.62 14.11
N GLU A 302 -12.53 12.25 15.27
CA GLU A 302 -12.73 12.97 16.53
C GLU A 302 -11.46 13.74 16.88
N TYR A 303 -11.58 14.91 17.49
CA TYR A 303 -10.42 15.67 17.96
C TYR A 303 -10.36 15.64 19.48
N ILE A 304 -9.22 15.26 20.03
CA ILE A 304 -8.95 15.33 21.46
C ILE A 304 -7.89 16.40 21.75
N LEU A 305 -7.92 16.93 22.97
CA LEU A 305 -6.84 17.77 23.47
C LEU A 305 -5.74 16.87 24.04
N ALA A 306 -4.55 16.90 23.47
CA ALA A 306 -3.45 16.02 23.87
C ALA A 306 -2.12 16.77 24.00
N TRP A 307 -1.24 16.24 24.84
CA TRP A 307 0.17 16.59 24.83
C TRP A 307 0.84 15.86 23.67
N SER A 308 1.65 16.56 22.88
CA SER A 308 2.42 15.99 21.77
C SER A 308 3.87 16.47 21.81
N PRO A 309 4.85 15.61 21.50
CA PRO A 309 6.25 16.02 21.39
C PRO A 309 6.42 17.14 20.35
N SER A 310 7.24 18.14 20.67
CA SER A 310 7.70 19.10 19.66
C SER A 310 8.53 18.38 18.60
N GLU A 311 8.23 18.61 17.32
CA GLU A 311 8.83 17.91 16.16
C GLU A 311 10.37 17.86 16.20
N ASN A 312 11.02 18.98 16.50
CA ASN A 312 12.49 19.06 16.56
C ASN A 312 13.09 18.30 17.77
N GLY A 313 12.31 18.08 18.82
CA GLY A 313 12.75 17.41 20.06
C GLY A 313 13.00 15.91 19.87
N THR A 314 12.39 15.32 18.85
CA THR A 314 12.52 13.90 18.49
C THR A 314 13.49 13.63 17.34
N TYR A 315 14.16 14.66 16.82
CA TYR A 315 15.16 14.46 15.78
C TYR A 315 16.40 13.72 16.29
N PRO A 316 17.02 12.85 15.45
CA PRO A 316 18.26 12.18 15.78
C PRO A 316 19.39 13.16 16.13
N ILE A 317 20.30 12.70 16.99
CA ILE A 317 21.48 13.44 17.41
C ILE A 317 22.70 12.83 16.73
N ASP A 318 23.44 13.61 15.95
CA ASP A 318 24.71 13.23 15.36
C ASP A 318 25.66 12.71 16.44
N ALA A 319 26.06 11.46 16.35
CA ALA A 319 26.95 10.83 17.33
C ALA A 319 28.37 11.42 17.30
N THR A 320 28.72 12.17 16.25
CA THR A 320 30.04 12.80 16.07
C THR A 320 30.09 14.25 16.53
N THR A 321 28.98 15.00 16.39
CA THR A 321 28.94 16.43 16.73
C THR A 321 28.08 16.75 17.96
N GLY A 322 27.16 15.87 18.35
CA GLY A 322 26.18 16.13 19.41
C GLY A 322 25.05 17.07 19.01
N LYS A 323 24.97 17.47 17.74
CA LYS A 323 23.90 18.32 17.21
C LYS A 323 22.75 17.47 16.68
N ARG A 324 21.55 18.05 16.64
CA ARG A 324 20.40 17.39 16.01
C ARG A 324 20.47 17.52 14.50
N ILE A 325 20.04 16.48 13.81
CA ILE A 325 20.00 16.39 12.35
C ILE A 325 18.53 16.27 11.92
N SER A 326 18.08 17.12 10.99
CA SER A 326 16.74 16.99 10.38
C SER A 326 16.68 15.77 9.44
N TYR A 327 15.49 15.39 8.99
CA TYR A 327 15.34 14.36 7.97
C TYR A 327 15.93 14.75 6.60
N GLN A 328 16.18 16.05 6.39
CA GLN A 328 16.89 16.59 5.23
C GLN A 328 18.42 16.61 5.42
N GLY A 329 18.94 16.26 6.60
CA GLY A 329 20.38 16.22 6.88
C GLY A 329 20.97 17.56 7.33
N GLU A 330 20.15 18.49 7.83
CA GLU A 330 20.61 19.81 8.28
C GLU A 330 20.75 19.86 9.81
N ASP A 331 21.72 20.66 10.29
CA ASP A 331 21.88 20.96 11.71
C ASP A 331 20.65 21.74 12.21
N VAL A 332 19.94 21.20 13.20
CA VAL A 332 18.75 21.85 13.77
C VAL A 332 18.96 22.19 15.23
N THR A 333 18.41 23.33 15.64
CA THR A 333 18.25 23.65 17.07
C THR A 333 16.82 23.33 17.48
N ALA A 334 16.65 22.57 18.55
CA ALA A 334 15.33 22.28 19.11
C ALA A 334 14.75 23.56 19.72
N THR A 335 14.07 24.34 18.90
CA THR A 335 13.30 25.50 19.33
C THR A 335 11.84 25.28 18.95
N PRO A 336 10.89 25.62 19.83
CA PRO A 336 9.47 25.58 19.48
C PRO A 336 9.18 26.47 18.28
N PRO A 337 8.19 26.12 17.44
CA PRO A 337 7.74 26.98 16.36
C PRO A 337 7.27 28.32 16.93
N VAL A 338 7.70 29.41 16.31
CA VAL A 338 7.21 30.76 16.62
C VAL A 338 6.04 31.04 15.69
N TYR A 339 4.91 31.48 16.24
CA TYR A 339 3.71 31.79 15.48
C TYR A 339 3.46 33.28 15.43
N SER A 340 3.05 33.80 14.27
CA SER A 340 2.54 35.15 14.12
C SER A 340 1.11 35.17 13.61
N GLU A 341 0.37 36.19 14.03
CA GLU A 341 -1.02 36.39 13.63
C GLU A 341 -1.13 36.61 12.11
N VAL A 342 -2.18 36.06 11.50
CA VAL A 342 -2.55 36.33 10.11
C VAL A 342 -3.49 37.54 10.11
N PRO A 343 -3.04 38.75 9.71
CA PRO A 343 -3.91 39.90 9.71
C PRO A 343 -5.02 39.74 8.66
N ALA A 344 -6.22 40.20 8.99
CA ALA A 344 -7.32 40.26 8.04
C ALA A 344 -6.99 41.22 6.90
N THR A 345 -7.19 40.78 5.66
CA THR A 345 -7.00 41.64 4.47
C THR A 345 -8.34 42.02 3.86
N LYS A 346 -8.32 42.92 2.87
CA LYS A 346 -9.52 43.35 2.14
C LYS A 346 -10.17 42.23 1.33
N LYS A 347 -9.36 41.27 0.84
CA LYS A 347 -9.84 40.11 0.07
C LYS A 347 -9.98 38.95 1.03
N GLN A 348 -11.22 38.56 1.32
CA GLN A 348 -11.54 37.40 2.14
C GLN A 348 -12.23 36.35 1.28
N PHE A 349 -11.93 35.08 1.55
CA PHE A 349 -12.65 33.98 0.94
C PHE A 349 -14.13 34.05 1.30
N ALA A 350 -14.98 34.02 0.28
CA ALA A 350 -16.41 33.91 0.42
C ALA A 350 -16.87 32.69 -0.41
N PRO A 351 -17.49 31.68 0.22
CA PRO A 351 -17.98 30.53 -0.53
C PRO A 351 -19.09 30.96 -1.50
N ARG A 352 -19.21 30.24 -2.61
CA ARG A 352 -20.32 30.41 -3.55
C ARG A 352 -21.65 30.24 -2.81
N THR A 353 -22.61 31.09 -3.14
CA THR A 353 -23.98 31.02 -2.61
C THR A 353 -24.89 30.10 -3.41
N SER A 354 -24.43 29.62 -4.57
CA SER A 354 -25.17 28.67 -5.39
C SER A 354 -25.28 27.32 -4.69
N LYS A 355 -26.44 26.66 -4.87
CA LYS A 355 -26.64 25.27 -4.45
C LYS A 355 -26.23 24.26 -5.54
N SER A 356 -25.87 24.73 -6.73
CA SER A 356 -25.41 23.89 -7.83
C SER A 356 -23.89 23.76 -7.83
N GLU A 357 -23.43 22.54 -8.07
CA GLU A 357 -22.02 22.23 -8.32
C GLU A 357 -21.52 23.02 -9.55
N LEU A 358 -20.26 23.46 -9.49
CA LEU A 358 -19.51 24.00 -10.63
C LEU A 358 -19.41 22.94 -11.71
N THR A 359 -19.46 23.35 -12.97
CA THR A 359 -18.94 22.51 -14.07
C THR A 359 -17.41 22.53 -14.07
N ALA A 360 -16.79 21.55 -14.73
CA ALA A 360 -15.33 21.53 -14.89
C ALA A 360 -14.78 22.82 -15.53
N ASP A 361 -15.49 23.38 -16.53
CA ASP A 361 -15.11 24.64 -17.18
C ASP A 361 -15.19 25.83 -16.24
N GLU A 362 -16.22 25.89 -15.38
CA GLU A 362 -16.35 26.96 -14.39
C GLU A 362 -15.26 26.87 -13.32
N ALA A 363 -14.96 25.65 -12.85
CA ALA A 363 -13.87 25.42 -11.91
C ALA A 363 -12.50 25.72 -12.53
N GLY A 364 -12.29 25.34 -13.80
CA GLY A 364 -11.06 25.67 -14.54
C GLY A 364 -10.86 27.18 -14.69
N LYS A 365 -11.90 27.91 -15.11
CA LYS A 365 -11.85 29.38 -15.20
C LYS A 365 -11.61 30.05 -13.86
N LEU A 366 -12.15 29.50 -12.77
CA LEU A 366 -11.89 29.99 -11.43
C LEU A 366 -10.39 29.90 -11.08
N VAL A 367 -9.76 28.76 -11.38
CA VAL A 367 -8.32 28.56 -11.17
C VAL A 367 -7.50 29.48 -12.06
N GLU A 368 -7.79 29.56 -13.36
CA GLU A 368 -7.10 30.43 -14.33
C GLU A 368 -7.23 31.93 -14.01
N HIS A 369 -8.33 32.34 -13.38
CA HIS A 369 -8.51 33.71 -12.91
C HIS A 369 -7.70 33.98 -11.63
N THR A 370 -7.48 32.95 -10.80
CA THR A 370 -6.83 33.09 -9.50
C THR A 370 -5.31 32.96 -9.61
N PHE A 371 -4.83 32.05 -10.45
CA PHE A 371 -3.42 31.74 -10.63
C PHE A 371 -3.01 31.85 -12.09
N MET A 372 -1.75 32.18 -12.31
CA MET A 372 -1.16 32.14 -13.64
C MET A 372 -1.04 30.67 -14.08
N ILE A 373 -1.52 30.36 -15.28
CA ILE A 373 -1.20 29.11 -15.97
C ILE A 373 -0.20 29.43 -17.09
N PRO A 374 0.90 28.68 -17.23
CA PRO A 374 1.90 28.92 -18.27
C PRO A 374 1.31 28.95 -19.67
N LYS A 375 1.83 29.86 -20.51
CA LYS A 375 1.36 30.03 -21.90
C LYS A 375 1.51 28.73 -22.68
N GLY A 376 0.49 28.38 -23.45
CA GLY A 376 0.46 27.16 -24.27
C GLY A 376 -0.09 25.94 -23.55
N ARG A 377 -0.39 26.03 -22.24
CA ARG A 377 -1.16 25.01 -21.53
C ARG A 377 -2.65 25.27 -21.63
N THR A 378 -3.41 24.19 -21.69
CA THR A 378 -4.87 24.22 -21.76
C THR A 378 -5.46 23.17 -20.83
N LEU A 379 -6.67 23.43 -20.36
CA LEU A 379 -7.40 22.47 -19.51
C LEU A 379 -7.58 21.15 -20.26
N SER A 380 -7.26 20.04 -19.58
CA SER A 380 -7.38 18.68 -20.07
C SER A 380 -8.83 18.32 -20.42
N SER A 381 -9.00 17.44 -21.40
CA SER A 381 -10.31 16.93 -21.82
C SER A 381 -10.96 15.96 -20.83
N TYR A 382 -10.25 15.53 -19.78
CA TYR A 382 -10.72 14.52 -18.81
C TYR A 382 -10.64 15.01 -17.36
N PRO A 383 -11.32 16.11 -16.97
CA PRO A 383 -11.47 16.47 -15.58
C PRO A 383 -12.27 15.38 -14.85
N SER A 384 -11.96 15.13 -13.58
CA SER A 384 -12.70 14.15 -12.77
C SER A 384 -13.37 14.82 -11.58
N LEU A 385 -14.61 14.42 -11.31
CA LEU A 385 -15.37 14.84 -10.13
C LEU A 385 -15.52 13.62 -9.23
N ASN A 386 -14.87 13.64 -8.07
CA ASN A 386 -14.90 12.55 -7.11
C ASN A 386 -15.26 13.07 -5.71
N SER A 387 -15.67 12.18 -4.82
CA SER A 387 -15.74 12.52 -3.39
C SER A 387 -14.35 12.88 -2.85
N ASP A 388 -14.29 13.84 -1.93
CA ASP A 388 -13.08 14.18 -1.20
C ASP A 388 -12.68 12.99 -0.31
N TYR A 389 -11.38 12.75 -0.19
CA TYR A 389 -10.87 11.62 0.58
C TYR A 389 -11.09 11.78 2.09
N ALA A 390 -11.13 13.02 2.60
CA ALA A 390 -11.32 13.33 4.00
C ALA A 390 -12.80 13.57 4.35
N ASP A 391 -13.60 14.00 3.37
CA ASP A 391 -15.03 14.26 3.53
C ASP A 391 -15.81 13.69 2.34
N PRO A 392 -16.27 12.43 2.41
CA PRO A 392 -16.95 11.78 1.29
C PRO A 392 -18.22 12.50 0.80
N ALA A 393 -18.82 13.35 1.65
CA ALA A 393 -19.98 14.17 1.30
C ALA A 393 -19.61 15.39 0.44
N ARG A 394 -18.34 15.81 0.45
CA ARG A 394 -17.81 16.88 -0.41
C ARG A 394 -17.40 16.30 -1.75
N LYS A 395 -17.80 16.95 -2.85
CA LYS A 395 -17.29 16.63 -4.18
C LYS A 395 -16.23 17.62 -4.63
N VAL A 396 -15.16 17.09 -5.22
CA VAL A 396 -13.97 17.85 -5.63
C VAL A 396 -13.68 17.59 -7.10
N TRP A 397 -13.53 18.68 -7.85
CA TRP A 397 -12.98 18.65 -9.20
C TRP A 397 -11.46 18.53 -9.14
N ARG A 398 -10.92 17.54 -9.86
CA ARG A 398 -9.49 17.43 -10.17
C ARG A 398 -9.26 17.88 -11.60
N LEU A 399 -8.45 18.93 -11.74
CA LEU A 399 -8.22 19.63 -12.99
C LEU A 399 -6.73 19.60 -13.33
N THR A 400 -6.40 19.39 -14.60
CA THR A 400 -5.01 19.42 -15.09
C THR A 400 -4.89 20.32 -16.32
N TRP A 401 -3.79 21.07 -16.40
CA TRP A 401 -3.41 21.90 -17.53
C TRP A 401 -2.10 21.38 -18.11
N GLY A 402 -2.11 21.02 -19.39
CA GLY A 402 -0.96 20.49 -20.09
C GLY A 402 -0.94 20.91 -21.56
N ASP A 403 0.05 20.41 -22.30
CA ASP A 403 0.22 20.63 -23.74
C ASP A 403 -0.44 19.51 -24.59
N GLN A 404 -1.28 18.68 -23.95
CA GLN A 404 -1.82 17.43 -24.50
C GLN A 404 -3.21 17.58 -25.15
N GLN A 405 -3.70 18.80 -25.41
CA GLN A 405 -5.00 18.98 -26.04
C GLN A 405 -5.01 18.32 -27.45
N GLY A 406 -5.86 17.30 -27.61
CA GLY A 406 -5.96 16.51 -28.85
C GLY A 406 -4.83 15.50 -29.08
N LYS A 407 -3.91 15.31 -28.12
CA LYS A 407 -2.87 14.27 -28.18
C LYS A 407 -3.36 12.99 -27.48
N PRO A 408 -2.93 11.79 -27.94
CA PRO A 408 -3.21 10.54 -27.23
C PRO A 408 -2.70 10.61 -25.80
N TYR A 409 -3.43 10.01 -24.84
CA TYR A 409 -2.96 9.84 -23.47
C TYR A 409 -1.56 9.21 -23.48
N VAL A 410 -0.58 9.92 -22.93
CA VAL A 410 0.79 9.41 -22.76
C VAL A 410 0.86 8.78 -21.37
N PRO A 411 1.13 7.46 -21.25
CA PRO A 411 1.35 6.83 -19.96
C PRO A 411 2.60 7.43 -19.28
N GLY A 412 2.45 7.91 -18.05
CA GLY A 412 3.51 8.57 -17.28
C GLY A 412 2.98 9.78 -16.52
N PHE A 413 3.87 10.50 -15.85
CA PHE A 413 3.57 11.77 -15.19
C PHE A 413 4.00 12.93 -16.09
N PRO A 414 3.16 13.39 -17.05
CA PRO A 414 3.56 14.41 -18.02
C PRO A 414 3.70 15.78 -17.34
N PHE A 415 4.59 16.61 -17.87
CA PHE A 415 4.80 17.97 -17.40
C PHE A 415 3.49 18.79 -17.44
N GLN A 416 2.94 19.14 -16.28
CA GLN A 416 1.60 19.72 -16.19
C GLN A 416 1.45 20.69 -15.00
N SER A 417 0.27 21.30 -14.87
CA SER A 417 -0.17 21.95 -13.64
C SER A 417 -1.49 21.35 -13.23
N SER A 418 -1.76 21.27 -11.94
CA SER A 418 -3.00 20.67 -11.43
C SER A 418 -3.63 21.52 -10.33
N ALA A 419 -4.93 21.33 -10.14
CA ALA A 419 -5.68 21.95 -9.07
C ALA A 419 -6.83 21.05 -8.59
N GLU A 420 -7.17 21.19 -7.32
CA GLU A 420 -8.38 20.63 -6.72
C GLU A 420 -9.32 21.75 -6.28
N VAL A 421 -10.59 21.66 -6.67
CA VAL A 421 -11.62 22.67 -6.38
C VAL A 421 -12.87 22.02 -5.81
N ASP A 422 -13.33 22.51 -4.66
CA ASP A 422 -14.63 22.13 -4.10
C ASP A 422 -15.74 22.53 -5.07
N ALA A 423 -16.49 21.54 -5.55
CA ALA A 423 -17.47 21.73 -6.61
C ALA A 423 -18.62 22.65 -6.16
N LEU A 424 -18.96 22.69 -4.87
CA LEU A 424 -20.07 23.50 -4.38
C LEU A 424 -19.60 24.90 -4.00
N THR A 425 -18.61 25.00 -3.12
CA THR A 425 -18.17 26.26 -2.52
C THR A 425 -17.24 27.06 -3.43
N GLY A 426 -16.60 26.42 -4.41
CA GLY A 426 -15.55 27.02 -5.22
C GLY A 426 -14.25 27.25 -4.45
N GLN A 427 -14.07 26.65 -3.27
CA GLN A 427 -12.80 26.71 -2.56
C GLN A 427 -11.74 25.96 -3.37
N ILE A 428 -10.63 26.62 -3.67
CA ILE A 428 -9.43 25.94 -4.19
C ILE A 428 -8.76 25.25 -2.99
N LEU A 429 -8.61 23.94 -3.08
CA LEU A 429 -8.04 23.10 -2.03
C LEU A 429 -6.58 22.78 -2.29
N GLU A 430 -6.19 22.68 -3.56
CA GLU A 430 -4.82 22.38 -3.96
C GLU A 430 -4.49 23.04 -5.29
N PHE A 431 -3.23 23.43 -5.46
CA PHE A 431 -2.66 23.88 -6.73
C PHE A 431 -1.19 23.50 -6.79
N ARG A 432 -0.77 22.91 -7.92
CA ARG A 432 0.62 22.58 -8.22
C ARG A 432 0.98 23.09 -9.60
N MET A 433 1.96 23.97 -9.65
CA MET A 433 2.56 24.47 -10.87
C MET A 433 3.63 23.49 -11.33
N GLU A 434 3.72 23.28 -12.66
CA GLU A 434 4.89 22.65 -13.27
C GLU A 434 5.31 21.31 -12.64
N GLU A 435 4.33 20.48 -12.32
CA GLU A 435 4.54 19.10 -11.88
C GLU A 435 5.27 18.32 -12.96
N PHE A 436 6.25 17.51 -12.53
CA PHE A 436 7.01 16.61 -13.41
C PHE A 436 7.86 17.33 -14.47
N ALA A 437 8.36 18.53 -14.14
CA ALA A 437 9.32 19.25 -14.96
C ALA A 437 10.59 18.42 -15.22
N ASP A 438 11.12 18.48 -16.45
CA ASP A 438 12.39 17.85 -16.79
C ASP A 438 13.54 18.54 -16.05
N GLN A 439 14.43 17.77 -15.39
CA GLN A 439 15.60 18.32 -14.70
C GLN A 439 16.65 18.76 -15.71
N GLY A 440 16.50 20.00 -16.16
CA GLY A 440 17.28 20.63 -17.21
C GLY A 440 16.54 21.77 -17.91
N GLN A 441 15.22 21.87 -17.74
CA GLN A 441 14.48 23.08 -18.09
C GLN A 441 14.94 24.22 -17.16
N GLU A 442 15.46 25.30 -17.75
CA GLU A 442 15.71 26.54 -17.02
C GLU A 442 14.41 26.98 -16.37
N ALA A 443 14.47 27.41 -15.09
CA ALA A 443 13.34 28.01 -14.40
C ALA A 443 12.66 29.03 -15.31
N SER A 444 11.32 29.03 -15.33
CA SER A 444 10.50 29.90 -16.18
C SER A 444 11.15 31.28 -16.35
N VAL A 445 11.54 31.63 -17.59
CA VAL A 445 12.29 32.85 -17.85
C VAL A 445 11.48 34.01 -17.30
N PRO A 446 12.03 34.80 -16.37
CA PRO A 446 11.28 35.88 -15.76
C PRO A 446 10.71 36.81 -16.84
N PRO A 447 9.44 37.25 -16.71
CA PRO A 447 8.89 38.25 -17.61
C PRO A 447 9.85 39.44 -17.73
N ALA A 448 10.04 39.97 -18.93
CA ALA A 448 10.93 41.11 -19.14
C ALA A 448 10.53 42.28 -18.22
N GLY A 449 11.43 42.66 -17.30
CA GLY A 449 11.18 43.69 -16.27
C GLY A 449 10.67 43.18 -14.92
N ALA A 450 10.58 41.87 -14.71
CA ALA A 450 10.18 41.30 -13.41
C ALA A 450 11.24 41.58 -12.33
N VAL A 451 10.78 42.09 -11.19
CA VAL A 451 11.62 42.38 -10.02
C VAL A 451 11.44 41.25 -9.01
N LYS A 452 12.55 40.71 -8.51
CA LYS A 452 12.52 39.71 -7.45
C LYS A 452 11.86 40.28 -6.20
N LEU A 453 11.00 39.51 -5.55
CA LEU A 453 10.38 39.93 -4.29
C LEU A 453 11.45 39.99 -3.18
N SER A 454 11.13 40.73 -2.12
CA SER A 454 11.83 40.57 -0.84
C SER A 454 11.08 39.54 0.01
N GLN A 455 11.74 38.97 1.01
CA GLN A 455 11.08 38.07 1.98
C GLN A 455 9.81 38.70 2.58
N GLY A 456 9.89 39.97 2.96
CA GLY A 456 8.76 40.71 3.52
C GLY A 456 7.61 40.88 2.52
N ALA A 457 7.91 41.14 1.25
CA ALA A 457 6.90 41.26 0.21
C ALA A 457 6.26 39.90 -0.12
N ALA A 458 7.04 38.82 -0.18
CA ALA A 458 6.54 37.46 -0.38
C ALA A 458 5.65 37.01 0.80
N LYS A 459 6.06 37.31 2.04
CA LYS A 459 5.26 37.07 3.25
C LYS A 459 3.92 37.80 3.22
N GLN A 460 3.93 39.07 2.84
CA GLN A 460 2.69 39.84 2.69
C GLN A 460 1.77 39.24 1.61
N LYS A 461 2.34 38.81 0.48
CA LYS A 461 1.59 38.13 -0.58
C LYS A 461 1.00 36.80 -0.12
N ALA A 462 1.73 36.02 0.67
CA ALA A 462 1.24 34.78 1.28
C ALA A 462 0.01 35.05 2.17
N ILE A 463 0.10 36.04 3.06
CA ILE A 463 -0.99 36.44 3.95
C ILE A 463 -2.24 36.86 3.16
N GLU A 464 -2.06 37.65 2.10
CA GLU A 464 -3.16 38.07 1.23
C GLU A 464 -3.82 36.89 0.53
N LEU A 465 -3.02 35.96 0.02
CA LEU A 465 -3.53 34.80 -0.69
C LEU A 465 -4.27 33.83 0.23
N VAL A 466 -3.73 33.55 1.42
CA VAL A 466 -4.41 32.71 2.41
C VAL A 466 -5.74 33.31 2.84
N ASN A 467 -5.81 34.64 3.04
CA ASN A 467 -7.10 35.30 3.31
C ASN A 467 -8.09 35.14 2.16
N ALA A 468 -7.63 35.15 0.91
CA ALA A 468 -8.48 35.02 -0.28
C ALA A 468 -8.94 33.59 -0.56
N LEU A 469 -8.18 32.57 -0.14
CA LEU A 469 -8.46 31.16 -0.45
C LEU A 469 -9.02 30.35 0.72
N ALA A 470 -8.71 30.74 1.97
CA ALA A 470 -9.09 29.98 3.16
C ALA A 470 -10.20 30.67 3.96
N PRO A 471 -11.24 29.93 4.38
CA PRO A 471 -12.33 30.49 5.18
C PRO A 471 -11.83 30.96 6.56
N ASN A 472 -12.13 32.22 6.89
CA ASN A 472 -11.79 32.83 8.17
C ASN A 472 -10.29 32.76 8.52
N ALA A 473 -9.41 32.87 7.52
CA ALA A 473 -7.96 32.77 7.67
C ALA A 473 -7.40 33.46 8.93
N SER A 474 -7.72 34.74 9.13
CA SER A 474 -7.21 35.56 10.24
C SER A 474 -7.63 35.11 11.63
N ARG A 475 -8.70 34.32 11.74
CA ARG A 475 -9.17 33.76 13.02
C ARG A 475 -8.61 32.36 13.25
N ASN A 476 -8.40 31.64 12.17
CA ASN A 476 -8.26 30.19 12.18
C ASN A 476 -6.81 29.73 12.00
N TYR A 477 -5.91 30.61 11.57
CA TYR A 477 -4.56 30.25 11.21
C TYR A 477 -3.55 31.25 11.76
N LYS A 478 -2.37 30.74 12.10
CA LYS A 478 -1.18 31.55 12.41
C LYS A 478 -0.05 31.13 11.49
N LEU A 479 0.74 32.09 11.04
CA LEU A 479 1.92 31.84 10.22
C LEU A 479 3.03 31.25 11.11
N VAL A 480 3.69 30.21 10.62
CA VAL A 480 4.88 29.64 11.26
C VAL A 480 6.09 30.47 10.84
N GLU A 481 6.72 31.14 11.80
CA GLU A 481 7.96 31.90 11.57
C GLU A 481 9.14 30.92 11.51
N GLN A 482 9.57 30.62 10.29
CA GLN A 482 10.76 29.83 10.02
C GLN A 482 11.76 30.66 9.22
N LYS A 483 13.07 30.37 9.37
CA LYS A 483 14.06 30.82 8.38
C LYS A 483 13.69 30.15 7.04
N ASP A 484 13.88 30.86 5.93
CA ASP A 484 13.49 30.39 4.58
C ASP A 484 13.61 28.87 4.43
N VAL A 485 12.47 28.21 4.21
CA VAL A 485 12.37 26.75 4.03
C VAL A 485 12.96 26.33 2.68
N ASN A 486 13.41 27.30 1.88
CA ASN A 486 14.04 27.11 0.58
C ASN A 486 15.57 27.34 0.73
N PRO A 487 16.35 26.28 1.02
CA PRO A 487 17.78 26.39 1.38
C PRO A 487 18.67 26.93 0.25
N ASP A 488 18.20 26.91 -1.00
CA ASP A 488 18.95 27.36 -2.17
C ASP A 488 18.48 28.72 -2.73
N LYS A 489 17.54 29.39 -2.04
CA LYS A 489 17.08 30.76 -2.33
C LYS A 489 16.47 30.92 -3.73
N THR A 490 15.74 29.90 -4.17
CA THR A 490 15.08 29.89 -5.48
C THR A 490 13.60 30.26 -5.45
N GLY A 491 13.07 30.51 -4.24
CA GLY A 491 11.68 30.89 -4.02
C GLY A 491 11.42 31.20 -2.55
N TYR A 492 10.14 31.28 -2.19
CA TYR A 492 9.66 31.62 -0.85
C TYR A 492 8.60 30.61 -0.40
N GLY A 493 8.85 29.89 0.69
CA GLY A 493 7.90 28.94 1.27
C GLY A 493 7.26 29.47 2.55
N PHE A 494 5.96 29.25 2.73
CA PHE A 494 5.20 29.67 3.91
C PHE A 494 4.28 28.56 4.40
N ASN A 495 4.28 28.33 5.72
CA ASN A 495 3.41 27.40 6.40
C ASN A 495 2.50 28.15 7.38
N PHE A 496 1.23 27.77 7.42
CA PHE A 496 0.24 28.32 8.34
C PHE A 496 -0.38 27.16 9.13
N THR A 497 -0.25 27.19 10.45
CA THR A 497 -0.83 26.19 11.33
C THR A 497 -2.27 26.58 11.67
N ARG A 498 -3.17 25.59 11.70
CA ARG A 498 -4.56 25.76 12.12
C ARG A 498 -4.64 25.89 13.65
N PHE A 499 -5.46 26.80 14.14
CA PHE A 499 -5.69 27.03 15.57
C PHE A 499 -7.18 26.98 15.94
N VAL A 500 -7.49 26.34 17.07
CA VAL A 500 -8.79 26.43 17.73
C VAL A 500 -8.54 26.97 19.12
N GLN A 501 -9.11 28.14 19.44
CA GLN A 501 -8.97 28.79 20.76
C GLN A 501 -7.49 28.97 21.18
N ASP A 502 -6.65 29.46 20.27
CA ASP A 502 -5.20 29.64 20.47
C ASP A 502 -4.39 28.36 20.74
N ILE A 503 -4.99 27.18 20.55
CA ILE A 503 -4.30 25.88 20.60
C ILE A 503 -4.10 25.38 19.15
N PRO A 504 -2.87 24.98 18.77
CA PRO A 504 -2.61 24.45 17.43
C PRO A 504 -3.29 23.09 17.22
N VAL A 505 -3.73 22.84 16.00
CA VAL A 505 -4.22 21.53 15.55
C VAL A 505 -3.06 20.79 14.88
N ASN A 506 -2.95 19.48 15.09
CA ASN A 506 -1.90 18.65 14.47
C ASN A 506 -2.10 18.45 12.95
N SER A 507 -3.30 18.66 12.45
CA SER A 507 -3.68 18.60 11.04
C SER A 507 -4.28 19.93 10.54
N GLY A 508 -4.59 20.01 9.24
CA GLY A 508 -5.36 21.13 8.70
C GLY A 508 -4.61 22.42 8.40
N GLY A 509 -3.28 22.40 8.40
CA GLY A 509 -2.46 23.57 8.03
C GLY A 509 -2.62 23.96 6.56
N ILE A 510 -2.07 25.12 6.21
CA ILE A 510 -1.95 25.58 4.82
C ILE A 510 -0.47 25.74 4.50
N SER A 511 -0.03 25.17 3.38
CA SER A 511 1.33 25.33 2.86
C SER A 511 1.26 25.95 1.49
N LEU A 512 2.15 26.91 1.21
CA LEU A 512 2.28 27.49 -0.11
C LEU A 512 3.73 27.90 -0.41
N SER A 513 4.09 27.93 -1.69
CA SER A 513 5.38 28.44 -2.14
C SER A 513 5.23 29.33 -3.37
N PHE A 514 6.17 30.28 -3.50
CA PHE A 514 6.30 31.14 -4.65
C PHE A 514 7.68 31.03 -5.28
N ASP A 515 7.76 31.27 -6.58
CA ASP A 515 9.02 31.60 -7.24
C ASP A 515 9.59 32.95 -6.73
N LEU A 516 10.81 33.29 -7.17
CA LEU A 516 11.45 34.57 -6.81
C LEU A 516 10.68 35.83 -7.23
N TYR A 517 9.69 35.72 -8.12
CA TYR A 517 8.91 36.82 -8.68
C TYR A 517 7.48 36.86 -8.11
N GLY A 518 7.13 35.91 -7.24
CA GLY A 518 5.85 35.81 -6.56
C GLY A 518 4.79 35.00 -7.30
N ASN A 519 5.11 34.24 -8.34
CA ASN A 519 4.14 33.32 -8.93
C ASN A 519 3.96 32.12 -8.00
N LEU A 520 2.71 31.69 -7.81
CA LEU A 520 2.41 30.55 -6.94
C LEU A 520 2.90 29.27 -7.62
N GLU A 521 3.72 28.51 -6.92
CA GLU A 521 4.22 27.21 -7.37
C GLU A 521 3.43 26.07 -6.72
N TYR A 522 3.12 26.24 -5.44
CA TYR A 522 2.40 25.25 -4.66
C TYR A 522 1.41 25.93 -3.72
N TYR A 523 0.24 25.34 -3.56
CA TYR A 523 -0.71 25.64 -2.51
C TYR A 523 -1.43 24.35 -2.10
N SER A 524 -1.52 24.11 -0.79
CA SER A 524 -2.31 23.01 -0.24
C SER A 524 -3.06 23.47 0.99
N PHE A 525 -4.35 23.17 1.02
CA PHE A 525 -5.26 23.39 2.14
C PHE A 525 -5.52 22.05 2.85
N GLY A 526 -5.12 21.97 4.12
CA GLY A 526 -5.36 20.79 4.95
C GLY A 526 -6.85 20.64 5.30
N ARG A 527 -7.41 19.46 5.02
CA ARG A 527 -8.78 19.11 5.40
C ARG A 527 -8.84 18.69 6.87
N THR A 528 -9.90 19.14 7.57
CA THR A 528 -10.12 18.89 9.01
C THR A 528 -11.59 18.52 9.26
N PRO A 529 -12.06 17.38 8.74
CA PRO A 529 -13.45 16.94 8.91
C PRO A 529 -13.78 16.78 10.39
N GLY A 530 -14.91 17.33 10.85
CA GLY A 530 -15.36 17.21 12.24
C GLY A 530 -14.69 18.16 13.23
N LEU A 531 -13.70 18.95 12.82
CA LEU A 531 -13.08 19.96 13.70
C LEU A 531 -14.07 21.03 14.15
N ASP A 532 -15.11 21.30 13.36
CA ASP A 532 -16.22 22.19 13.69
C ASP A 532 -17.03 21.73 14.92
N LYS A 533 -16.96 20.44 15.26
CA LYS A 533 -17.62 19.85 16.45
C LYS A 533 -16.86 20.09 17.75
N VAL A 534 -15.61 20.56 17.69
CA VAL A 534 -14.83 20.90 18.88
C VAL A 534 -15.43 22.15 19.53
N THR A 535 -16.19 21.94 20.61
CA THR A 535 -16.94 23.00 21.31
C THR A 535 -16.38 23.23 22.72
N GLY A 536 -16.07 24.48 23.05
CA GLY A 536 -15.64 24.91 24.40
C GLY A 536 -14.14 24.72 24.70
N PRO A 537 -13.62 25.36 25.76
CA PRO A 537 -12.22 25.20 26.16
C PRO A 537 -12.03 23.85 26.85
N SER A 538 -11.35 22.93 26.16
CA SER A 538 -10.76 21.78 26.84
C SER A 538 -9.65 22.30 27.74
N ILE A 539 -9.81 22.15 29.05
CA ILE A 539 -8.78 22.52 30.03
C ILE A 539 -7.91 21.29 30.24
N ALA A 540 -6.61 21.40 29.94
CA ALA A 540 -5.64 20.39 30.30
C ALA A 540 -5.64 20.19 31.82
N LYS A 541 -5.90 18.95 32.27
CA LYS A 541 -5.82 18.53 33.67
C LYS A 541 -4.45 17.93 34.02
N VAL A 542 -3.74 17.43 33.01
CA VAL A 542 -2.37 16.95 33.12
C VAL A 542 -1.43 18.13 32.94
N ALA A 543 -0.55 18.38 33.92
CA ALA A 543 0.46 19.42 33.82
C ALA A 543 1.50 19.10 32.74
N LYS A 544 2.08 20.14 32.13
CA LYS A 544 3.09 20.00 31.07
C LYS A 544 4.29 19.19 31.53
N GLU A 545 4.75 19.43 32.77
CA GLU A 545 5.91 18.79 33.37
C GLU A 545 5.69 17.29 33.58
N ASP A 546 4.47 16.89 33.97
CA ASP A 546 4.11 15.49 34.15
C ASP A 546 4.04 14.76 32.81
N ALA A 547 3.40 15.38 31.81
CA ALA A 547 3.36 14.85 30.45
C ALA A 547 4.76 14.67 29.85
N LEU A 548 5.61 15.69 30.01
CA LEU A 548 6.99 15.66 29.52
C LEU A 548 7.80 14.54 30.18
N LYS A 549 7.61 14.31 31.49
CA LYS A 549 8.23 13.17 32.19
C LYS A 549 7.78 11.84 31.59
N THR A 550 6.49 11.66 31.35
CA THR A 550 5.98 10.41 30.75
C THR A 550 6.56 10.19 29.36
N TYR A 551 6.62 11.21 28.51
CA TYR A 551 7.26 11.09 27.20
C TYR A 551 8.75 10.77 27.27
N ARG A 552 9.52 11.38 28.18
CA ARG A 552 10.93 11.01 28.40
C ARG A 552 11.08 9.55 28.80
N ASP A 553 10.17 9.03 29.63
CA ASP A 553 10.17 7.64 30.06
C ASP A 553 9.75 6.66 28.95
N LEU A 554 9.06 7.13 27.89
CA LEU A 554 8.69 6.30 26.74
C LEU A 554 9.86 6.02 25.80
N TYR A 555 10.81 6.94 25.68
CA TYR A 555 11.87 6.86 24.68
C TYR A 555 13.18 6.30 25.25
N VAL A 556 13.94 5.62 24.39
CA VAL A 556 15.35 5.28 24.59
C VAL A 556 16.15 5.78 23.40
N MET A 557 17.35 6.30 23.66
CA MET A 557 18.27 6.69 22.59
C MET A 557 19.00 5.44 22.08
N LYS A 558 18.96 5.17 20.77
CA LYS A 558 19.71 4.07 20.17
C LYS A 558 20.74 4.58 19.18
N LEU A 559 21.98 4.11 19.32
CA LEU A 559 23.03 4.34 18.34
C LEU A 559 22.74 3.50 17.08
N GLN A 560 22.59 4.17 15.95
CA GLN A 560 22.34 3.54 14.65
C GLN A 560 22.85 4.40 13.50
N TYR A 561 22.95 3.82 12.32
CA TYR A 561 23.06 4.59 11.09
C TYR A 561 21.68 5.00 10.61
N ILE A 562 21.55 6.26 10.22
CA ILE A 562 20.35 6.81 9.58
C ILE A 562 20.72 7.36 8.21
N SER A 563 19.79 7.34 7.27
CA SER A 563 19.94 8.00 5.97
C SER A 563 19.00 9.20 5.87
N THR A 564 19.51 10.31 5.36
CA THR A 564 18.74 11.52 5.02
C THR A 564 18.87 11.78 3.52
N GLY A 565 17.96 12.53 2.92
CA GLY A 565 17.97 12.80 1.48
C GLY A 565 17.53 11.60 0.64
N GLY A 566 17.99 11.50 -0.61
CA GLY A 566 17.62 10.44 -1.56
C GLY A 566 16.25 10.61 -2.20
N HIS A 567 15.66 11.81 -2.10
CA HIS A 567 14.33 12.11 -2.62
C HIS A 567 14.30 13.51 -3.24
N ILE A 568 13.25 13.77 -3.99
CA ILE A 568 13.00 15.07 -4.59
C ILE A 568 12.14 15.89 -3.63
N THR A 569 12.61 17.09 -3.28
CA THR A 569 11.84 18.11 -2.57
C THR A 569 11.85 19.36 -3.43
N ASP A 570 10.69 19.99 -3.65
CA ASP A 570 10.54 21.19 -4.49
C ASP A 570 11.21 21.07 -5.88
N ASN A 571 10.93 19.96 -6.57
CA ASN A 571 11.50 19.59 -7.88
C ASN A 571 13.04 19.44 -7.92
N LYS A 572 13.72 19.38 -6.77
CA LYS A 572 15.18 19.19 -6.66
C LYS A 572 15.56 17.95 -5.88
N TYR A 573 16.60 17.27 -6.35
CA TYR A 573 17.14 16.10 -5.68
C TYR A 573 18.00 16.49 -4.47
N ILE A 574 17.63 16.00 -3.29
CA ILE A 574 18.46 16.09 -2.08
C ILE A 574 19.37 14.86 -2.04
N GLU A 575 20.69 15.07 -2.05
CA GLU A 575 21.67 13.99 -2.05
C GLU A 575 21.52 13.08 -0.82
N GLN A 576 21.52 11.77 -1.04
CA GLN A 576 21.44 10.81 0.05
C GLN A 576 22.74 10.80 0.87
N LYS A 577 22.62 10.90 2.19
CA LYS A 577 23.75 10.84 3.12
C LYS A 577 23.45 9.95 4.31
N THR A 578 24.43 9.15 4.72
CA THR A 578 24.35 8.31 5.92
C THR A 578 25.07 8.97 7.10
N TRP A 579 24.43 8.91 8.27
CA TRP A 579 24.92 9.49 9.52
C TRP A 579 25.02 8.42 10.58
N LEU A 580 26.01 8.53 11.46
CA LEU A 580 26.02 7.79 12.72
C LEU A 580 25.31 8.67 13.75
N ALA A 581 24.17 8.23 14.27
CA ALA A 581 23.32 9.05 15.13
C ALA A 581 22.74 8.25 16.30
N TYR A 582 22.48 8.95 17.40
CA TYR A 582 21.58 8.46 18.44
C TYR A 582 20.16 8.91 18.08
N SER A 583 19.27 7.96 17.83
CA SER A 583 17.86 8.26 17.52
C SER A 583 16.95 7.89 18.69
N PRO A 584 15.94 8.71 19.02
CA PRO A 584 14.96 8.34 20.02
C PRO A 584 14.00 7.29 19.46
N GLU A 585 13.73 6.27 20.25
CA GLU A 585 12.80 5.20 19.90
C GLU A 585 11.91 4.82 21.07
N ALA A 586 10.65 4.51 20.81
CA ALA A 586 9.76 4.00 21.85
C ALA A 586 10.35 2.69 22.42
N LYS A 587 10.28 2.53 23.74
CA LYS A 587 10.66 1.28 24.44
C LYS A 587 9.83 0.10 23.96
N ASP A 588 8.56 0.36 23.66
CA ASP A 588 7.60 -0.59 23.13
C ASP A 588 7.25 -0.18 21.70
N ARG A 589 7.95 -0.78 20.73
CA ARG A 589 7.75 -0.50 19.30
C ARG A 589 6.51 -1.22 18.73
N ASP A 590 5.89 -2.13 19.49
CA ASP A 590 4.72 -2.88 19.06
C ASP A 590 3.43 -2.10 19.30
N LYS A 591 3.48 -1.07 20.14
CA LYS A 591 2.33 -0.18 20.36
C LYS A 591 2.12 0.73 19.14
N PRO A 592 0.85 0.91 18.71
CA PRO A 592 0.54 1.89 17.69
C PRO A 592 0.90 3.30 18.17
N TYR A 593 0.92 4.27 17.26
CA TYR A 593 1.19 5.66 17.63
C TYR A 593 0.11 6.18 18.59
N GLN A 594 0.54 6.61 19.80
CA GLN A 594 -0.34 7.12 20.85
C GLN A 594 0.03 8.54 21.25
N VAL A 595 -0.96 9.29 21.72
CA VAL A 595 -0.82 10.60 22.34
C VAL A 595 -1.38 10.60 23.75
N LEU A 596 -0.83 11.45 24.63
CA LEU A 596 -1.33 11.57 25.99
C LEU A 596 -2.49 12.56 26.04
N ASP A 597 -3.70 12.07 26.28
CA ASP A 597 -4.88 12.91 26.47
C ASP A 597 -4.64 13.86 27.66
N ALA A 598 -4.66 15.16 27.38
CA ALA A 598 -4.35 16.19 28.36
C ALA A 598 -5.46 16.37 29.40
N VAL A 599 -6.67 15.86 29.16
CA VAL A 599 -7.82 15.93 30.07
C VAL A 599 -7.90 14.69 30.95
N SER A 600 -7.73 13.49 30.39
CA SER A 600 -7.87 12.23 31.14
C SER A 600 -6.55 11.68 31.69
N GLY A 601 -5.42 12.05 31.10
CA GLY A 601 -4.10 11.47 31.39
C GLY A 601 -3.92 10.04 30.87
N GLN A 602 -4.81 9.57 30.00
CA GLN A 602 -4.70 8.27 29.36
C GLN A 602 -3.99 8.36 28.01
N TRP A 603 -3.29 7.29 27.64
CA TRP A 603 -2.74 7.14 26.29
C TRP A 603 -3.87 6.78 25.32
N VAL A 604 -3.99 7.54 24.24
CA VAL A 604 -5.00 7.34 23.20
C VAL A 604 -4.29 7.03 21.90
N THR A 605 -4.69 5.92 21.26
CA THR A 605 -4.22 5.54 19.93
C THR A 605 -4.77 6.51 18.88
N VAL A 606 -3.89 7.07 18.06
CA VAL A 606 -4.26 8.07 17.04
C VAL A 606 -4.89 7.43 15.80
N TYR A 607 -4.40 6.26 15.43
CA TYR A 607 -4.90 5.48 14.30
C TYR A 607 -5.45 4.16 14.82
N ASP A 608 -6.77 4.13 15.03
CA ASP A 608 -7.52 2.92 15.36
C ASP A 608 -7.93 2.24 14.05
N ASN A 609 -6.94 1.86 13.25
CA ASN A 609 -7.13 1.03 12.06
C ASN A 609 -6.56 -0.36 12.35
N ILE A 610 -7.31 -1.40 12.02
CA ILE A 610 -6.90 -2.79 12.23
C ILE A 610 -5.60 -3.10 11.45
N ARG A 611 -5.28 -2.32 10.41
CA ARG A 611 -4.02 -2.39 9.63
C ARG A 611 -2.75 -2.03 10.41
N TYR A 612 -2.83 -1.24 11.49
CA TYR A 612 -1.65 -0.87 12.30
C TYR A 612 -1.87 -1.07 13.81
N GLY A 613 -3.08 -1.45 14.23
CA GLY A 613 -3.55 -1.30 15.61
C GLY A 613 -3.69 -2.56 16.46
N ASN A 614 -3.76 -3.76 15.89
CA ASN A 614 -3.61 -4.98 16.70
C ASN A 614 -2.14 -5.38 16.75
N GLY A 615 -1.39 -4.54 17.45
CA GLY A 615 -0.09 -4.91 18.00
C GLY A 615 -0.22 -6.29 18.64
N ASN A 616 0.80 -7.11 18.42
CA ASN A 616 1.03 -8.39 19.05
C ASN A 616 0.07 -8.67 20.22
N SER A 617 -0.99 -9.44 19.96
CA SER A 617 -1.28 -10.50 20.92
C SER A 617 -0.09 -11.44 20.84
N THR A 618 1.03 -11.05 21.46
CA THR A 618 2.11 -11.95 21.85
C THR A 618 1.40 -13.18 22.34
N GLY A 619 1.72 -14.36 21.78
CA GLY A 619 0.97 -15.60 21.90
C GLY A 619 0.82 -16.17 23.32
N SER A 620 0.38 -15.36 24.28
CA SER A 620 -0.22 -15.82 25.51
C SER A 620 -1.55 -16.42 25.11
N MET A 621 -1.56 -17.75 25.14
CA MET A 621 -2.76 -18.55 25.13
C MET A 621 -3.87 -17.92 25.98
N PRO A 622 -5.03 -17.60 25.40
CA PRO A 622 -6.21 -17.22 26.17
C PRO A 622 -6.46 -18.27 27.25
N ALA A 623 -6.62 -17.83 28.50
CA ALA A 623 -6.60 -18.71 29.66
C ALA A 623 -7.72 -19.76 29.62
N ASP A 624 -8.86 -19.41 29.01
CA ASP A 624 -10.04 -20.27 28.87
C ASP A 624 -9.92 -21.34 27.77
N LEU A 625 -8.85 -21.31 26.97
CA LEU A 625 -8.55 -22.37 26.01
C LEU A 625 -7.78 -23.54 26.64
N LYS A 626 -7.10 -23.33 27.77
CA LYS A 626 -6.22 -24.34 28.37
C LYS A 626 -6.99 -25.55 28.86
N GLY A 627 -6.67 -26.72 28.31
CA GLY A 627 -7.34 -27.99 28.60
C GLY A 627 -8.69 -28.15 27.88
N HIS A 628 -9.06 -27.21 27.00
CA HIS A 628 -10.25 -27.34 26.18
C HIS A 628 -10.03 -28.34 25.04
N TRP A 629 -11.04 -29.10 24.64
CA TRP A 629 -10.88 -30.12 23.58
C TRP A 629 -10.52 -29.52 22.21
N ALA A 630 -10.99 -28.30 21.94
CA ALA A 630 -10.71 -27.53 20.73
C ALA A 630 -9.55 -26.54 20.87
N GLU A 631 -8.70 -26.70 21.90
CA GLU A 631 -7.62 -25.77 22.25
C GLU A 631 -6.74 -25.39 21.05
N LEU A 632 -6.26 -26.38 20.29
CA LEU A 632 -5.37 -26.15 19.15
C LEU A 632 -6.07 -25.40 18.01
N ASP A 633 -7.29 -25.81 17.64
CA ASP A 633 -8.02 -25.19 16.54
C ASP A 633 -8.39 -23.73 16.88
N LEU A 634 -8.84 -23.47 18.11
CA LEU A 634 -9.15 -22.11 18.58
C LEU A 634 -7.90 -21.24 18.66
N MET A 635 -6.78 -21.80 19.14
CA MET A 635 -5.50 -21.09 19.15
C MET A 635 -5.08 -20.70 17.73
N THR A 636 -5.21 -21.60 16.75
CA THR A 636 -4.92 -21.27 15.34
C THR A 636 -5.83 -20.13 14.85
N LEU A 637 -7.12 -20.16 15.13
CA LEU A 637 -8.02 -19.07 14.72
C LEU A 637 -7.68 -17.73 15.41
N VAL A 638 -7.19 -17.73 16.65
CA VAL A 638 -6.68 -16.52 17.32
C VAL A 638 -5.41 -16.01 16.64
N GLN A 639 -4.47 -16.90 16.32
CA GLN A 639 -3.21 -16.54 15.65
C GLN A 639 -3.42 -15.92 14.27
N TYR A 640 -4.44 -16.38 13.53
CA TYR A 640 -4.82 -15.87 12.22
C TYR A 640 -5.83 -14.71 12.29
N GLY A 641 -6.15 -14.21 13.49
CA GLY A 641 -7.08 -13.09 13.67
C GLY A 641 -8.54 -13.38 13.28
N VAL A 642 -8.91 -14.66 13.08
CA VAL A 642 -10.28 -15.09 12.75
C VAL A 642 -11.21 -14.90 13.95
N ILE A 643 -10.69 -15.10 15.16
CA ILE A 643 -11.38 -14.81 16.41
C ILE A 643 -10.49 -13.96 17.30
N THR A 644 -11.05 -12.91 17.89
CA THR A 644 -10.33 -12.03 18.81
C THR A 644 -10.77 -12.32 20.24
N PRO A 645 -9.83 -12.46 21.20
CA PRO A 645 -10.17 -12.48 22.62
C PRO A 645 -10.90 -11.20 23.04
N ASP A 646 -11.78 -11.28 24.03
CA ASP A 646 -12.42 -10.09 24.60
C ASP A 646 -11.45 -9.22 25.41
N GLU A 647 -11.91 -8.08 25.94
CA GLU A 647 -11.10 -7.18 26.78
C GLU A 647 -10.48 -7.88 28.02
N SER A 648 -11.04 -9.02 28.44
CA SER A 648 -10.53 -9.84 29.55
C SER A 648 -9.58 -10.94 29.08
N GLY A 649 -9.27 -11.02 27.79
CA GLY A 649 -8.39 -12.00 27.18
C GLY A 649 -9.01 -13.39 27.00
N ASN A 650 -10.35 -13.53 26.98
CA ASN A 650 -11.04 -14.82 26.83
C ASN A 650 -11.67 -14.98 25.45
N VAL A 651 -11.73 -16.23 24.95
CA VAL A 651 -12.34 -16.56 23.65
C VAL A 651 -13.80 -17.04 23.78
N LYS A 652 -14.18 -17.59 24.94
CA LYS A 652 -15.50 -18.19 25.23
C LYS A 652 -15.81 -19.37 24.30
N PRO A 653 -15.03 -20.47 24.35
CA PRO A 653 -15.13 -21.58 23.41
C PRO A 653 -16.52 -22.24 23.35
N ASN A 654 -17.22 -22.33 24.49
CA ASN A 654 -18.52 -23.00 24.60
C ASN A 654 -19.73 -22.08 24.33
N GLN A 655 -19.50 -20.82 23.91
CA GLN A 655 -20.58 -19.90 23.59
C GLN A 655 -21.17 -20.23 22.22
N ASP A 656 -22.51 -20.31 22.14
CA ASP A 656 -23.23 -20.47 20.88
C ASP A 656 -23.04 -19.25 19.98
N ILE A 657 -22.70 -19.48 18.72
CA ILE A 657 -22.54 -18.41 17.71
C ILE A 657 -23.82 -18.19 16.90
N THR A 658 -23.92 -17.03 16.30
CA THR A 658 -24.97 -16.62 15.37
C THR A 658 -24.59 -16.90 13.91
N VAL A 659 -25.56 -16.82 13.02
CA VAL A 659 -25.32 -16.92 11.56
C VAL A 659 -24.39 -15.80 11.08
N GLY A 660 -24.58 -14.57 11.58
CA GLY A 660 -23.72 -13.43 11.25
C GLY A 660 -22.28 -13.61 11.72
N GLU A 661 -22.08 -14.12 12.95
CA GLU A 661 -20.73 -14.42 13.47
C GLU A 661 -20.02 -15.49 12.64
N TRP A 662 -20.71 -16.54 12.19
CA TRP A 662 -20.11 -17.56 11.33
C TRP A 662 -19.68 -17.01 9.97
N LEU A 663 -20.53 -16.20 9.33
CA LEU A 663 -20.17 -15.54 8.07
C LEU A 663 -19.00 -14.57 8.27
N GLY A 664 -18.98 -13.81 9.36
CA GLY A 664 -17.87 -12.94 9.72
C GLY A 664 -16.57 -13.70 9.93
N MET A 665 -16.61 -14.82 10.67
CA MET A 665 -15.44 -15.70 10.86
C MET A 665 -14.93 -16.26 9.53
N MET A 666 -15.81 -16.72 8.65
CA MET A 666 -15.41 -17.25 7.34
C MET A 666 -14.87 -16.17 6.40
N ALA A 667 -15.50 -14.98 6.38
CA ALA A 667 -14.99 -13.84 5.63
C ALA A 667 -13.59 -13.43 6.12
N GLN A 668 -13.41 -13.30 7.45
CA GLN A 668 -12.12 -13.01 8.07
C GLN A 668 -11.06 -14.06 7.73
N ALA A 669 -11.43 -15.35 7.77
CA ALA A 669 -10.52 -16.46 7.48
C ALA A 669 -10.09 -16.52 6.01
N VAL A 670 -10.92 -16.05 5.08
CA VAL A 670 -10.66 -16.08 3.62
C VAL A 670 -10.07 -14.77 3.11
N THR A 671 -10.42 -13.64 3.70
CA THR A 671 -9.91 -12.32 3.36
C THR A 671 -9.92 -11.46 4.62
N PRO A 672 -8.80 -11.40 5.37
CA PRO A 672 -8.74 -10.66 6.64
C PRO A 672 -9.12 -9.18 6.57
N TYR A 673 -9.07 -8.59 5.37
CA TYR A 673 -9.41 -7.20 5.07
C TYR A 673 -10.72 -7.06 4.27
N TYR A 674 -11.65 -8.02 4.37
CA TYR A 674 -12.87 -8.02 3.54
C TYR A 674 -13.74 -6.77 3.71
N LYS A 675 -13.71 -6.14 4.89
CA LYS A 675 -14.42 -4.88 5.19
C LYS A 675 -13.91 -3.71 4.34
N ASP A 676 -12.60 -3.66 4.07
CA ASP A 676 -12.00 -2.60 3.25
C ASP A 676 -12.29 -2.77 1.75
N TYR A 677 -12.56 -4.00 1.32
CA TYR A 677 -12.72 -4.35 -0.09
C TYR A 677 -13.91 -3.62 -0.73
N ALA A 678 -14.97 -3.39 0.03
CA ALA A 678 -16.15 -2.65 -0.40
C ALA A 678 -15.91 -1.12 -0.48
N GLY A 679 -15.05 -0.57 0.40
CA GLY A 679 -14.76 0.86 0.45
C GLY A 679 -13.76 1.34 -0.61
N TYR A 680 -12.75 0.51 -0.94
CA TYR A 680 -11.63 0.94 -1.79
C TYR A 680 -12.00 1.03 -3.28
N TYR A 681 -12.97 0.25 -3.76
CA TYR A 681 -13.33 0.23 -5.18
C TYR A 681 -14.47 1.18 -5.56
N GLY A 682 -15.09 1.90 -4.62
CA GLY A 682 -15.98 3.03 -4.94
C GLY A 682 -17.13 2.74 -5.92
N MET A 683 -17.60 1.50 -5.99
CA MET A 683 -18.60 1.07 -6.97
C MET A 683 -19.91 0.71 -6.26
N ALA A 684 -20.92 1.55 -6.51
CA ALA A 684 -22.34 1.43 -6.17
C ALA A 684 -22.82 1.94 -4.81
N GLU A 685 -24.02 2.54 -4.82
CA GLU A 685 -24.84 2.76 -3.62
C GLU A 685 -24.98 1.44 -2.86
N GLN A 686 -24.54 1.39 -1.61
CA GLN A 686 -24.78 0.25 -0.73
C GLN A 686 -26.30 0.08 -0.54
N LYS A 687 -26.80 -1.14 -0.74
CA LYS A 687 -28.22 -1.49 -0.63
C LYS A 687 -28.35 -2.69 0.29
N GLU A 688 -29.53 -2.84 0.91
CA GLU A 688 -29.86 -4.03 1.68
C GLU A 688 -29.60 -5.31 0.86
N ILE A 689 -28.92 -6.29 1.47
CA ILE A 689 -28.62 -7.61 0.88
C ILE A 689 -29.15 -8.68 1.81
N ALA A 690 -29.86 -9.67 1.27
CA ALA A 690 -30.37 -10.80 2.04
C ALA A 690 -31.22 -10.39 3.27
N GLY A 691 -31.94 -9.26 3.18
CA GLY A 691 -32.71 -8.72 4.31
C GLY A 691 -31.89 -8.02 5.40
N VAL A 692 -30.61 -7.71 5.14
CA VAL A 692 -29.67 -7.13 6.10
C VAL A 692 -29.36 -5.68 5.73
N SER A 693 -29.71 -4.75 6.63
CA SER A 693 -29.47 -3.31 6.48
C SER A 693 -27.98 -2.98 6.35
N VAL A 694 -27.67 -1.91 5.62
CA VAL A 694 -26.33 -1.32 5.50
C VAL A 694 -25.73 -0.91 6.85
N ASP A 695 -26.58 -0.58 7.83
CA ASP A 695 -26.15 -0.21 9.19
C ASP A 695 -25.90 -1.42 10.12
N SER A 696 -26.10 -2.65 9.63
CA SER A 696 -25.89 -3.86 10.41
C SER A 696 -24.39 -4.14 10.59
N LEU A 697 -23.99 -4.58 11.79
CA LEU A 697 -22.62 -5.02 12.06
C LEU A 697 -22.17 -6.24 11.25
N TYR A 698 -23.11 -6.95 10.61
CA TYR A 698 -22.85 -8.10 9.75
C TYR A 698 -22.94 -7.77 8.25
N TYR A 699 -23.23 -6.52 7.87
CA TYR A 699 -23.49 -6.15 6.47
C TYR A 699 -22.31 -6.49 5.56
N ASP A 700 -21.07 -6.18 5.96
CA ASP A 700 -19.89 -6.47 5.15
C ASP A 700 -19.69 -7.98 4.95
N ALA A 701 -19.92 -8.77 5.99
CA ALA A 701 -19.75 -10.22 5.92
C ALA A 701 -20.83 -10.85 5.02
N VAL A 702 -22.05 -10.33 5.06
CA VAL A 702 -23.17 -10.74 4.20
C VAL A 702 -22.90 -10.34 2.74
N SER A 703 -22.44 -9.12 2.52
CA SER A 703 -22.07 -8.61 1.19
C SER A 703 -20.96 -9.47 0.57
N TYR A 704 -19.91 -9.74 1.35
CA TYR A 704 -18.80 -10.59 0.93
C TYR A 704 -19.26 -12.04 0.64
N ALA A 705 -20.08 -12.62 1.51
CA ALA A 705 -20.64 -13.96 1.31
C ALA A 705 -21.51 -14.04 0.04
N ALA A 706 -22.30 -13.01 -0.23
CA ALA A 706 -23.11 -12.90 -1.44
C ALA A 706 -22.26 -12.81 -2.72
N GLU A 707 -21.21 -12.00 -2.71
CA GLU A 707 -20.27 -11.88 -3.85
C GLU A 707 -19.58 -13.21 -4.18
N ARG A 708 -19.30 -14.02 -3.16
CA ARG A 708 -18.74 -15.37 -3.31
C ARG A 708 -19.79 -16.46 -3.59
N ASN A 709 -21.07 -16.11 -3.70
CA ASN A 709 -22.19 -17.03 -3.86
C ASN A 709 -22.27 -18.09 -2.73
N TRP A 710 -21.83 -17.73 -1.52
CA TRP A 710 -22.02 -18.56 -0.32
C TRP A 710 -23.45 -18.46 0.23
N ILE A 711 -24.11 -17.33 -0.05
CA ILE A 711 -25.52 -17.07 0.22
C ILE A 711 -26.18 -16.52 -1.04
N ASP A 712 -27.49 -16.65 -1.13
CA ASP A 712 -28.28 -15.92 -2.13
C ASP A 712 -28.52 -14.47 -1.64
N ARG A 713 -28.45 -13.51 -2.56
CA ARG A 713 -28.67 -12.09 -2.27
C ARG A 713 -30.14 -11.77 -2.00
N ASP A 714 -31.04 -12.57 -2.55
CA ASP A 714 -32.48 -12.34 -2.51
C ASP A 714 -33.16 -13.07 -1.34
N ASP A 715 -32.47 -14.04 -0.72
CA ASP A 715 -33.01 -14.80 0.42
C ASP A 715 -32.85 -14.04 1.75
N VAL A 716 -33.91 -14.01 2.55
CA VAL A 716 -33.87 -13.34 3.87
C VAL A 716 -33.04 -14.16 4.86
N LEU A 717 -31.95 -13.58 5.33
CA LEU A 717 -31.02 -14.18 6.30
C LEU A 717 -31.23 -13.62 7.70
N LYS A 718 -31.47 -14.50 8.68
CA LYS A 718 -31.60 -14.13 10.09
C LYS A 718 -30.25 -14.11 10.79
N VAL A 719 -29.45 -13.08 10.53
CA VAL A 719 -28.05 -12.98 10.99
C VAL A 719 -27.89 -13.08 12.51
N ASP A 720 -28.83 -12.55 13.31
CA ASP A 720 -28.77 -12.61 14.78
C ASP A 720 -29.25 -13.94 15.39
N SER A 721 -29.79 -14.86 14.58
CA SER A 721 -30.26 -16.15 15.08
C SER A 721 -29.09 -17.09 15.37
N LYS A 722 -29.26 -17.97 16.37
CA LYS A 722 -28.26 -19.01 16.68
C LYS A 722 -28.06 -19.91 15.46
N LEU A 723 -26.80 -20.15 15.11
CA LEU A 723 -26.45 -21.05 14.04
C LEU A 723 -26.77 -22.48 14.45
N THR A 724 -27.60 -23.16 13.67
CA THR A 724 -27.87 -24.59 13.87
C THR A 724 -26.89 -25.46 13.10
N ARG A 725 -26.71 -26.71 13.55
CA ARG A 725 -25.86 -27.70 12.86
C ARG A 725 -26.30 -27.98 11.42
N GLU A 726 -27.60 -27.93 11.14
CA GLU A 726 -28.11 -28.06 9.78
C GLU A 726 -27.80 -26.83 8.91
N GLN A 727 -27.97 -25.62 9.45
CA GLN A 727 -27.58 -24.39 8.75
C GLN A 727 -26.08 -24.35 8.45
N LEU A 728 -25.24 -24.82 9.39
CA LEU A 728 -23.81 -24.96 9.16
C LEU A 728 -23.52 -25.93 8.00
N ALA A 729 -24.22 -27.07 7.90
CA ALA A 729 -24.05 -28.00 6.78
C ALA A 729 -24.40 -27.35 5.42
N VAL A 730 -25.49 -26.58 5.37
CA VAL A 730 -25.89 -25.83 4.16
C VAL A 730 -24.83 -24.78 3.77
N SER A 731 -24.33 -24.04 4.77
CA SER A 731 -23.29 -23.03 4.55
C SER A 731 -21.99 -23.67 4.02
N LEU A 732 -21.56 -24.79 4.60
CA LEU A 732 -20.36 -25.50 4.16
C LEU A 732 -20.48 -26.02 2.73
N ALA A 733 -21.63 -26.60 2.36
CA ALA A 733 -21.90 -27.06 0.99
C ALA A 733 -21.75 -25.92 -0.03
N SER A 734 -22.19 -24.72 0.34
CA SER A 734 -22.09 -23.52 -0.49
C SER A 734 -20.65 -23.00 -0.58
N MET A 735 -19.93 -22.99 0.55
CA MET A 735 -18.52 -22.56 0.62
C MET A 735 -17.57 -23.48 -0.18
N VAL A 736 -17.83 -24.78 -0.22
CA VAL A 736 -17.10 -25.72 -1.10
C VAL A 736 -17.67 -25.78 -2.52
N LYS A 737 -18.70 -24.99 -2.83
CA LYS A 737 -19.37 -24.88 -4.14
C LYS A 737 -19.97 -26.19 -4.67
N TYR A 738 -20.37 -27.09 -3.76
CA TYR A 738 -20.92 -28.41 -4.10
C TYR A 738 -22.44 -28.52 -3.92
N ASN A 739 -23.16 -27.40 -3.89
CA ASN A 739 -24.63 -27.36 -3.81
C ASN A 739 -25.32 -28.27 -4.83
N LYS A 740 -24.79 -28.33 -6.06
CA LYS A 740 -25.31 -29.24 -7.10
C LYS A 740 -25.10 -30.72 -6.76
N MET A 741 -23.97 -31.08 -6.14
CA MET A 741 -23.73 -32.45 -5.68
C MET A 741 -24.62 -32.80 -4.49
N ALA A 742 -24.79 -31.87 -3.54
CA ALA A 742 -25.68 -32.06 -2.38
C ALA A 742 -27.11 -32.45 -2.82
N ALA A 743 -27.65 -31.83 -3.88
CA ALA A 743 -28.96 -32.16 -4.42
C ALA A 743 -29.14 -33.65 -4.81
N PHE A 744 -28.06 -34.35 -5.18
CA PHE A 744 -28.09 -35.79 -5.50
C PHE A 744 -27.91 -36.70 -4.28
N LEU A 745 -27.60 -36.16 -3.11
CA LEU A 745 -27.34 -36.90 -1.87
C LEU A 745 -28.53 -36.92 -0.91
N THR A 746 -29.70 -36.41 -1.32
CA THR A 746 -30.92 -36.36 -0.47
C THR A 746 -31.41 -37.74 0.01
N GLY A 747 -31.07 -38.80 -0.73
CA GLY A 747 -31.36 -40.20 -0.41
C GLY A 747 -30.15 -41.00 0.10
N ASP A 748 -29.06 -40.35 0.51
CA ASP A 748 -27.84 -41.05 0.89
C ASP A 748 -28.05 -41.97 2.11
N GLU A 749 -27.56 -43.21 1.99
CA GLU A 749 -27.79 -44.24 3.01
C GLU A 749 -27.10 -43.94 4.34
N SER A 750 -26.05 -43.10 4.35
CA SER A 750 -25.37 -42.71 5.59
C SER A 750 -26.28 -41.97 6.56
N LEU A 751 -27.38 -41.36 6.09
CA LEU A 751 -28.37 -40.71 6.95
C LEU A 751 -29.20 -41.71 7.76
N ASN A 752 -29.28 -42.98 7.33
CA ASN A 752 -30.08 -44.01 8.01
C ASN A 752 -29.52 -44.40 9.39
N GLN A 753 -28.26 -44.06 9.67
CA GLN A 753 -27.65 -44.30 10.99
C GLN A 753 -28.20 -43.37 12.08
N PHE A 754 -28.90 -42.29 11.70
CA PHE A 754 -29.40 -41.31 12.66
C PHE A 754 -30.84 -41.55 13.07
N GLY A 755 -31.06 -41.62 14.39
CA GLY A 755 -32.40 -41.74 14.97
C GLY A 755 -33.30 -40.53 14.72
N ASP A 756 -32.71 -39.36 14.44
CA ASP A 756 -33.38 -38.08 14.18
C ASP A 756 -33.39 -37.68 12.69
N LYS A 757 -33.12 -38.61 11.77
CA LYS A 757 -33.05 -38.34 10.32
C LYS A 757 -34.29 -37.67 9.73
N SER A 758 -35.46 -37.86 10.33
CA SER A 758 -36.71 -37.23 9.90
C SER A 758 -36.78 -35.73 10.22
N SER A 759 -35.96 -35.28 11.18
CA SER A 759 -35.83 -33.86 11.55
C SER A 759 -34.82 -33.12 10.68
N ILE A 760 -34.11 -33.83 9.79
CA ILE A 760 -33.18 -33.25 8.83
C ILE A 760 -33.96 -32.87 7.56
N VAL A 761 -34.04 -31.57 7.31
CA VAL A 761 -34.63 -30.95 6.12
C VAL A 761 -33.60 -30.95 4.98
N SER A 762 -32.38 -30.48 5.24
CA SER A 762 -31.30 -30.33 4.25
C SER A 762 -30.46 -31.60 4.13
N LYS A 763 -31.11 -32.71 3.77
CA LYS A 763 -30.49 -34.06 3.75
C LYS A 763 -29.27 -34.16 2.86
N GLY A 764 -29.31 -33.50 1.71
CA GLY A 764 -28.22 -33.54 0.73
C GLY A 764 -26.95 -32.89 1.26
N GLU A 765 -27.10 -31.71 1.86
CA GLU A 765 -26.02 -30.90 2.43
C GLU A 765 -25.45 -31.57 3.68
N VAL A 766 -26.30 -32.17 4.53
CA VAL A 766 -25.85 -32.96 5.68
C VAL A 766 -25.04 -34.18 5.23
N ALA A 767 -25.54 -34.94 4.25
CA ALA A 767 -24.82 -36.09 3.71
C ALA A 767 -23.49 -35.68 3.06
N LEU A 768 -23.46 -34.55 2.35
CA LEU A 768 -22.24 -34.00 1.76
C LEU A 768 -21.22 -33.63 2.85
N ALA A 769 -21.61 -32.85 3.85
CA ALA A 769 -20.74 -32.43 4.94
C ALA A 769 -20.15 -33.63 5.69
N MET A 770 -20.92 -34.71 5.86
CA MET A 770 -20.44 -35.97 6.43
C MET A 770 -19.42 -36.68 5.57
N LYS A 771 -19.66 -36.78 4.26
CA LYS A 771 -18.73 -37.43 3.32
C LYS A 771 -17.42 -36.68 3.19
N LEU A 772 -17.46 -35.35 3.29
CA LEU A 772 -16.27 -34.50 3.33
C LEU A 772 -15.55 -34.51 4.69
N GLY A 773 -16.13 -35.16 5.71
CA GLY A 773 -15.55 -35.22 7.04
C GLY A 773 -15.68 -33.94 7.85
N LEU A 774 -16.52 -32.98 7.41
CA LEU A 774 -16.70 -31.66 8.02
C LEU A 774 -17.67 -31.68 9.21
N LEU A 775 -18.68 -32.56 9.16
CA LEU A 775 -19.64 -32.73 10.25
C LEU A 775 -19.90 -34.22 10.45
N GLN A 776 -20.01 -34.67 11.69
CA GLN A 776 -20.36 -36.05 12.02
C GLN A 776 -21.51 -36.08 13.04
N GLY A 777 -22.26 -37.17 13.05
CA GLY A 777 -23.27 -37.40 14.08
C GLY A 777 -22.64 -37.72 15.43
N GLN A 778 -23.40 -37.51 16.49
CA GLN A 778 -23.01 -37.74 17.87
C GLN A 778 -24.06 -38.62 18.54
N ASN A 779 -23.63 -39.69 19.20
CA ASN A 779 -24.52 -40.60 19.94
C ASN A 779 -25.71 -41.13 19.11
N GLY A 780 -25.48 -41.45 17.83
CA GLY A 780 -26.51 -41.98 16.93
C GLY A 780 -27.53 -40.95 16.43
N LYS A 781 -27.24 -39.65 16.58
CA LYS A 781 -28.08 -38.53 16.09
C LYS A 781 -27.23 -37.50 15.33
N PHE A 782 -27.86 -36.74 14.44
CA PHE A 782 -27.21 -35.59 13.80
C PHE A 782 -27.41 -34.29 14.60
N ASN A 783 -28.56 -34.15 15.27
CA ASN A 783 -29.03 -32.96 15.98
C ASN A 783 -29.17 -31.72 15.08
N PRO A 784 -30.05 -31.73 14.06
CA PRO A 784 -30.12 -30.65 13.05
C PRO A 784 -30.41 -29.27 13.64
N GLN A 785 -31.18 -29.19 14.73
CA GLN A 785 -31.54 -27.95 15.42
C GLN A 785 -30.60 -27.62 16.61
N GLY A 786 -29.55 -28.42 16.83
CA GLY A 786 -28.56 -28.13 17.86
C GLY A 786 -27.79 -26.86 17.54
N ALA A 787 -27.58 -26.00 18.53
CA ALA A 787 -26.75 -24.80 18.39
C ALA A 787 -25.27 -25.18 18.17
N VAL A 788 -24.56 -24.36 17.41
CA VAL A 788 -23.13 -24.48 17.15
C VAL A 788 -22.36 -23.57 18.10
N THR A 789 -21.42 -24.13 18.85
CA THR A 789 -20.52 -23.33 19.70
C THR A 789 -19.35 -22.78 18.90
N LYS A 790 -18.65 -21.79 19.44
CA LYS A 790 -17.41 -21.26 18.84
C LYS A 790 -16.34 -22.34 18.66
N ALA A 791 -16.24 -23.28 19.60
CA ALA A 791 -15.34 -24.44 19.50
C ALA A 791 -15.74 -25.38 18.36
N ASP A 792 -17.04 -25.66 18.20
CA ASP A 792 -17.53 -26.46 17.06
C ASP A 792 -17.17 -25.79 15.73
N ALA A 793 -17.45 -24.50 15.60
CA ALA A 793 -17.15 -23.73 14.40
C ALA A 793 -15.65 -23.70 14.08
N ALA A 794 -14.80 -23.54 15.09
CA ALA A 794 -13.34 -23.55 14.94
C ALA A 794 -12.83 -24.90 14.39
N THR A 795 -13.28 -26.01 14.98
CA THR A 795 -12.86 -27.34 14.52
C THR A 795 -13.37 -27.65 13.12
N VAL A 796 -14.61 -27.29 12.80
CA VAL A 796 -15.18 -27.46 11.44
C VAL A 796 -14.42 -26.61 10.42
N MET A 797 -14.09 -25.36 10.76
CA MET A 797 -13.27 -24.49 9.91
C MET A 797 -11.88 -25.08 9.69
N MET A 798 -11.21 -25.58 10.73
CA MET A 798 -9.90 -26.21 10.58
C MET A 798 -9.95 -27.52 9.79
N GLN A 799 -11.05 -28.27 9.82
CA GLN A 799 -11.26 -29.40 8.93
C GLN A 799 -11.41 -28.93 7.48
N LEU A 800 -12.19 -27.87 7.24
CA LEU A 800 -12.36 -27.27 5.92
C LEU A 800 -11.02 -26.74 5.37
N VAL A 801 -10.22 -26.10 6.20
CA VAL A 801 -8.85 -25.63 5.87
C VAL A 801 -7.95 -26.79 5.41
N LYS A 802 -8.04 -27.97 6.05
CA LYS A 802 -7.28 -29.19 5.69
C LYS A 802 -7.78 -29.89 4.40
N LEU A 803 -8.95 -29.49 3.87
CA LEU A 803 -9.48 -29.96 2.58
C LEU A 803 -8.96 -29.15 1.40
N GLN A 804 -8.37 -27.97 1.64
CA GLN A 804 -7.77 -27.16 0.58
C GLN A 804 -6.71 -27.96 -0.20
N GLY A 805 -6.69 -27.78 -1.52
CA GLY A 805 -5.84 -28.54 -2.43
C GLY A 805 -6.27 -29.99 -2.69
N LYS A 806 -7.32 -30.49 -2.01
CA LYS A 806 -7.92 -31.82 -2.25
C LYS A 806 -9.26 -31.77 -2.98
N MET A 807 -9.71 -30.57 -3.34
CA MET A 807 -10.97 -30.30 -4.02
C MET A 807 -10.68 -29.74 -5.42
N ASP A 808 -11.63 -29.93 -6.34
CA ASP A 808 -11.58 -29.35 -7.70
C ASP A 808 -12.05 -27.87 -7.74
N GLN A 809 -12.62 -27.37 -6.64
CA GLN A 809 -13.06 -25.99 -6.47
C GLN A 809 -12.24 -25.30 -5.37
N GLY A 810 -11.81 -24.06 -5.62
CA GLY A 810 -11.21 -23.21 -4.60
C GLY A 810 -12.27 -22.60 -3.67
N ILE A 811 -12.01 -22.61 -2.35
CA ILE A 811 -12.86 -21.95 -1.34
C ILE A 811 -12.72 -20.41 -1.42
N THR A 812 -11.55 -19.94 -1.84
CA THR A 812 -11.14 -18.52 -1.86
C THR A 812 -11.47 -17.80 -3.18
N GLN A 813 -11.98 -18.49 -4.19
CA GLN A 813 -12.23 -17.94 -5.54
C GLN A 813 -13.72 -17.69 -5.78
#